data_AF-A0A2U8VV57-F1
#
_entry.id   AF-A0A2U8VV57-F1
#
_cell.length_a   1.000
_cell.length_b   1.000
_cell.length_c   1.000
_cell.angle_alpha   90.00
_cell.angle_beta   90.00
_cell.angle_gamma   90.00
#
_symmetry.space_group_name_H-M   'P 1'
#
loop_
_entity.id
_entity.type
_entity.pdbx_description
1 polymer ?
#
loop_
_entity_poly.entity_id
_entity_poly.type
_entity_poly.pdbx_seq_one_letter_code
_entity_poly.pdbx_strand_id
1 'polypeptide(L)'
;MTRPIPDNLETKTGSYFLWTFLPILPPGDPRWERCSFVAGRSTADGRGHGASWEVKDGRLYLKRFGGAVPADDPHHQYRKFLDGAPEGKIQVGMPDVHETDEPIFATWVTADLNCASWERLDRSSGHDLPRAFRLFRIERGHVVAQAAVDNRIHRAETEFRGAKAVLDAEAAEGGAQETGNKCVPGLAEALADVGDAADLRPLARLLWRVGRPDLAELMAGFVTSSDADVRRWIAYALGRIGTDAAPAVPMLTEALETTQNTGGLEAVAYALASIGLPAASTLPTMIAAIEARCGLNANRQILLLVDQLHAAGEGSIRALIDGLLVAQGGSTQYRIAHALGQLGSVAVLPLANAFVAAGTDTQRAALARALGLVGRDASPAVPLLLGGLERLQVDEDRAIFAEALKTIGLRSNTSLPRLRTAFQSARGQHALRQIAGAIASLGPDAVDALVEEFEAADGAVARTELARAMGELGPAAIRAVACLAEAAENSSDGTLVGEVADALRKIGAPADLLATIQTAALKHGRSGYGTDGILTTMRPGIVPSPEAICDLVDMLVTHGMDPSGRHLTTLLGAMGAAAVEPLLAALGQAGEPRARYAIINALGRIGPPAEAALDTAVRELAAAQEDSVRLQLVDDIRRIGRPGPEHLNDLLDVMRCSTFLPIWWRLGIVLADMGEPAVAPLLKLLKETQDNGRRRAVANALSQFGIAN
;
A
#
# COMPACT_ATOMS: atom_id res chain seq x y z
N MET A 1 17.29 17.49 1.89
CA MET A 1 16.77 17.29 0.53
C MET A 1 17.79 17.90 -0.43
N THR A 2 18.66 17.07 -1.00
CA THR A 2 19.61 17.49 -2.05
C THR A 2 18.82 17.82 -3.30
N ARG A 3 19.03 19.02 -3.88
CA ARG A 3 18.44 19.34 -5.19
C ARG A 3 18.95 18.32 -6.22
N PRO A 4 18.09 17.82 -7.12
CA PRO A 4 18.50 16.93 -8.20
C PRO A 4 19.57 17.62 -9.08
N ILE A 5 20.60 16.89 -9.51
CA ILE A 5 21.64 17.40 -10.40
C ILE A 5 21.13 17.24 -11.83
N PRO A 6 21.03 18.32 -12.64
CA PRO A 6 20.56 18.21 -14.02
C PRO A 6 21.57 17.48 -14.91
N ASP A 7 21.08 16.79 -15.94
CA ASP A 7 21.91 16.24 -17.00
C ASP A 7 22.52 17.37 -17.85
N ASN A 8 23.59 17.06 -18.59
CA ASN A 8 24.18 18.02 -19.53
C ASN A 8 23.68 17.74 -20.95
N LEU A 9 23.34 18.79 -21.71
CA LEU A 9 23.04 18.70 -23.14
C LEU A 9 24.00 19.59 -23.93
N GLU A 10 24.74 18.99 -24.85
CA GLU A 10 25.63 19.69 -25.77
C GLU A 10 24.97 19.91 -27.13
N THR A 11 25.22 21.07 -27.73
CA THR A 11 24.74 21.43 -29.07
C THR A 11 25.84 22.18 -29.83
N LYS A 12 25.70 22.37 -31.15
CA LYS A 12 26.60 23.26 -31.93
C LYS A 12 26.66 24.69 -31.37
N THR A 13 25.60 25.15 -30.69
CA THR A 13 25.47 26.51 -30.16
C THR A 13 25.95 26.68 -28.71
N GLY A 14 26.33 25.60 -28.03
CA GLY A 14 26.77 25.61 -26.64
C GLY A 14 26.19 24.47 -25.80
N SER A 15 26.54 24.46 -24.51
CA SER A 15 26.06 23.49 -23.51
C SER A 15 24.86 24.04 -22.75
N TYR A 16 24.01 23.16 -22.23
CA TYR A 16 22.78 23.48 -21.50
C TYR A 16 22.53 22.47 -20.37
N PHE A 17 21.84 22.90 -19.31
CA PHE A 17 21.32 22.01 -18.28
C PHE A 17 19.99 21.40 -18.73
N LEU A 18 19.92 20.08 -18.74
CA LEU A 18 18.74 19.30 -19.09
C LEU A 18 18.02 18.84 -17.82
N TRP A 19 16.87 19.45 -17.56
CA TRP A 19 15.99 19.08 -16.44
C TRP A 19 14.93 18.05 -16.83
N THR A 20 14.79 17.75 -18.13
CA THR A 20 14.00 16.62 -18.62
C THR A 20 14.85 15.36 -18.52
N PHE A 21 14.71 14.62 -17.43
CA PHE A 21 15.45 13.40 -17.16
C PHE A 21 15.07 12.27 -18.13
N LEU A 22 15.96 12.00 -19.10
CA LEU A 22 15.74 11.00 -20.13
C LEU A 22 16.17 9.60 -19.69
N PRO A 23 15.43 8.53 -20.06
CA PRO A 23 15.83 7.17 -19.76
C PRO A 23 17.08 6.80 -20.55
N ILE A 24 18.08 6.22 -19.89
CA ILE A 24 19.33 5.78 -20.55
C ILE A 24 19.16 4.52 -21.38
N LEU A 25 18.13 3.70 -21.12
CA LEU A 25 17.80 2.51 -21.91
C LEU A 25 16.33 2.56 -22.38
N PRO A 26 15.97 1.83 -23.44
CA PRO A 26 14.58 1.67 -23.84
C PRO A 26 13.71 1.11 -22.69
N PRO A 27 12.42 1.48 -22.59
CA PRO A 27 11.50 0.89 -21.62
C PRO A 27 11.49 -0.64 -21.73
N GLY A 28 11.56 -1.34 -20.60
CA GLY A 28 11.49 -2.80 -20.59
C GLY A 28 12.78 -3.54 -20.94
N ASP A 29 13.87 -2.85 -21.35
CA ASP A 29 15.15 -3.50 -21.68
C ASP A 29 15.68 -4.32 -20.48
N PRO A 30 16.06 -5.61 -20.66
CA PRO A 30 16.51 -6.46 -19.56
C PRO A 30 17.73 -5.93 -18.81
N ARG A 31 18.55 -5.08 -19.45
CA ARG A 31 19.76 -4.51 -18.83
C ARG A 31 19.45 -3.54 -17.69
N TRP A 32 18.23 -3.01 -17.60
CA TRP A 32 17.80 -2.23 -16.45
C TRP A 32 18.00 -3.00 -15.13
N GLU A 33 17.70 -4.30 -15.09
CA GLU A 33 17.87 -5.13 -13.89
C GLU A 33 19.31 -5.57 -13.66
N ARG A 34 20.05 -5.90 -14.73
CA ARG A 34 21.46 -6.28 -14.63
C ARG A 34 22.31 -5.19 -13.98
N CYS A 35 21.92 -3.93 -14.20
CA CYS A 35 22.57 -2.76 -13.61
C CYS A 35 21.84 -2.21 -12.38
N SER A 36 20.79 -2.89 -11.90
CA SER A 36 19.99 -2.53 -10.71
C SER A 36 19.41 -1.12 -10.74
N PHE A 37 18.99 -0.74 -11.93
CA PHE A 37 18.37 0.53 -12.23
C PHE A 37 16.84 0.43 -12.14
N VAL A 38 16.21 1.54 -11.77
CA VAL A 38 14.74 1.65 -11.83
C VAL A 38 14.32 1.84 -13.28
N ALA A 39 13.50 0.93 -13.79
CA ALA A 39 13.02 0.98 -15.17
C ALA A 39 12.33 2.32 -15.49
N GLY A 40 12.62 2.85 -16.69
CA GLY A 40 11.97 4.07 -17.19
C GLY A 40 12.37 5.37 -16.48
N ARG A 41 13.39 5.35 -15.61
CA ARG A 41 13.94 6.57 -14.99
C ARG A 41 15.30 6.93 -15.59
N SER A 42 15.63 8.23 -15.60
CA SER A 42 17.05 8.62 -15.69
C SER A 42 17.68 8.23 -14.36
N THR A 43 18.54 7.22 -14.37
CA THR A 43 19.25 6.77 -13.16
C THR A 43 20.27 7.80 -12.66
N ALA A 44 20.37 8.96 -13.32
CA ALA A 44 21.12 10.12 -12.84
C ALA A 44 20.57 10.66 -11.50
N ASP A 45 19.25 10.62 -11.29
CA ASP A 45 18.60 11.41 -10.24
C ASP A 45 18.39 10.69 -8.90
N GLY A 46 19.39 9.98 -8.38
CA GLY A 46 19.26 9.43 -7.02
C GLY A 46 20.46 8.71 -6.41
N ARG A 47 21.45 8.32 -7.22
CA ARG A 47 22.62 7.56 -6.74
C ARG A 47 23.98 8.18 -7.12
N GLY A 48 23.98 9.43 -7.61
CA GLY A 48 25.20 10.12 -8.03
C GLY A 48 25.71 9.75 -9.42
N HIS A 49 24.81 9.31 -10.31
CA HIS A 49 25.11 9.17 -11.74
C HIS A 49 24.76 10.46 -12.48
N GLY A 50 25.41 10.73 -13.60
CA GLY A 50 25.03 11.82 -14.51
C GLY A 50 25.07 11.34 -15.95
N ALA A 51 24.16 11.86 -16.78
CA ALA A 51 24.19 11.64 -18.22
C ALA A 51 24.56 12.94 -18.95
N SER A 52 25.30 12.77 -20.04
CA SER A 52 25.56 13.82 -21.01
C SER A 52 24.96 13.40 -22.34
N TRP A 53 24.14 14.29 -22.87
CA TRP A 53 23.45 14.18 -24.14
C TRP A 53 24.06 15.14 -25.15
N GLU A 54 23.90 14.84 -26.44
CA GLU A 54 24.36 15.69 -27.53
C GLU A 54 23.30 15.76 -28.63
N VAL A 55 22.94 16.97 -29.08
CA VAL A 55 22.18 17.17 -30.31
C VAL A 55 23.14 17.53 -31.43
N LYS A 56 23.26 16.62 -32.39
CA LYS A 56 24.14 16.76 -33.56
C LYS A 56 23.42 16.32 -34.82
N ASP A 57 23.47 17.17 -35.84
CA ASP A 57 22.91 16.93 -37.18
C ASP A 57 21.44 16.45 -37.14
N GLY A 58 20.62 17.13 -36.32
CA GLY A 58 19.19 16.85 -36.17
C GLY A 58 18.87 15.58 -35.36
N ARG A 59 19.82 15.04 -34.60
CA ARG A 59 19.68 13.79 -33.84
C ARG A 59 20.18 13.94 -32.41
N LEU A 60 19.50 13.28 -31.48
CA LEU A 60 19.86 13.19 -30.07
C LEU A 60 20.70 11.94 -29.81
N TYR A 61 21.84 12.12 -29.15
CA TYR A 61 22.74 11.05 -28.74
C TYR A 61 22.93 11.05 -27.22
N LEU A 62 22.96 9.86 -26.64
CA LEU A 62 23.55 9.64 -25.32
C LEU A 62 25.06 9.61 -25.50
N LYS A 63 25.74 10.70 -25.13
CA LYS A 63 27.17 10.90 -25.35
C LYS A 63 28.00 10.19 -24.27
N ARG A 64 27.60 10.36 -23.00
CA ARG A 64 28.24 9.72 -21.84
C ARG A 64 27.22 9.46 -20.75
N PHE A 65 27.47 8.42 -19.98
CA PHE A 65 26.76 8.09 -18.76
C PHE A 65 27.77 7.56 -17.76
N GLY A 66 27.68 7.98 -16.50
CA GLY A 66 28.34 7.26 -15.42
C GLY A 66 28.26 7.91 -14.04
N GLY A 67 28.68 7.14 -13.03
CA GLY A 67 28.77 7.55 -11.64
C GLY A 67 29.45 6.51 -10.76
N ALA A 68 29.63 6.80 -9.47
CA ALA A 68 30.33 5.95 -8.52
C ALA A 68 29.41 5.53 -7.36
N VAL A 69 29.24 4.22 -7.18
CA VAL A 69 28.38 3.59 -6.15
C VAL A 69 29.27 3.02 -5.03
N PRO A 70 28.89 3.07 -3.74
CA PRO A 70 29.62 2.39 -2.67
C PRO A 70 29.76 0.88 -2.92
N ALA A 71 30.91 0.29 -2.58
CA ALA A 71 31.20 -1.13 -2.82
C ALA A 71 30.34 -2.10 -1.99
N ASP A 72 29.62 -1.60 -0.99
CA ASP A 72 28.71 -2.31 -0.10
C ASP A 72 27.23 -2.07 -0.43
N ASP A 73 26.90 -1.43 -1.56
CA ASP A 73 25.51 -1.24 -1.98
C ASP A 73 24.85 -2.62 -2.22
N PRO A 74 23.84 -3.00 -1.40
CA PRO A 74 23.21 -4.32 -1.45
C PRO A 74 22.44 -4.56 -2.76
N HIS A 75 22.29 -3.55 -3.60
CA HIS A 75 21.67 -3.63 -4.91
C HIS A 75 22.67 -3.78 -6.05
N HIS A 76 23.99 -3.73 -5.85
CA HIS A 76 24.97 -3.85 -6.96
C HIS A 76 25.62 -5.24 -7.01
N GLN A 77 25.22 -6.08 -7.97
CA GLN A 77 25.70 -7.48 -8.06
C GLN A 77 26.92 -7.71 -8.99
N TYR A 78 27.51 -6.66 -9.58
CA TYR A 78 28.76 -6.78 -10.34
C TYR A 78 29.99 -6.44 -9.47
N ARG A 79 30.71 -7.46 -9.00
CA ARG A 79 32.06 -7.31 -8.43
C ARG A 79 33.13 -7.58 -9.49
N LYS A 80 33.36 -6.61 -10.38
CA LYS A 80 34.67 -6.45 -11.01
C LYS A 80 35.23 -5.12 -10.52
N PHE A 81 36.26 -5.20 -9.67
CA PHE A 81 37.08 -4.03 -9.36
C PHE A 81 37.76 -3.59 -10.65
N LEU A 82 37.39 -2.42 -11.17
CA LEU A 82 38.14 -1.77 -12.24
C LEU A 82 39.27 -0.98 -11.60
N ASP A 83 40.50 -1.20 -12.08
CA ASP A 83 41.68 -0.47 -11.64
C ASP A 83 41.46 1.05 -11.77
N GLY A 84 41.66 1.77 -10.67
CA GLY A 84 41.63 3.24 -10.64
C GLY A 84 40.42 3.90 -9.94
N ALA A 85 39.48 3.13 -9.37
CA ALA A 85 38.45 3.72 -8.54
C ALA A 85 39.01 4.16 -7.17
N PRO A 86 38.69 5.36 -6.65
CA PRO A 86 39.05 5.76 -5.29
C PRO A 86 38.45 4.76 -4.28
N GLU A 87 39.23 4.45 -3.24
CA GLU A 87 38.97 3.41 -2.24
C GLU A 87 37.47 3.22 -1.91
N GLY A 88 36.92 2.06 -2.30
CA GLY A 88 35.59 1.61 -1.88
C GLY A 88 34.39 1.99 -2.77
N LYS A 89 34.58 2.41 -4.03
CA LYS A 89 33.48 2.67 -4.98
C LYS A 89 33.58 1.84 -6.28
N ILE A 90 32.44 1.47 -6.86
CA ILE A 90 32.30 0.80 -8.16
C ILE A 90 31.83 1.83 -9.20
N GLN A 91 32.50 1.89 -10.35
CA GLN A 91 32.16 2.78 -11.45
C GLN A 91 31.24 2.05 -12.43
N VAL A 92 30.09 2.67 -12.75
CA VAL A 92 29.16 2.19 -13.79
C VAL A 92 29.12 3.22 -14.90
N GLY A 93 29.29 2.81 -16.15
CA GLY A 93 29.28 3.71 -17.30
C GLY A 93 28.79 3.08 -18.60
N MET A 94 29.03 3.77 -19.72
CA MET A 94 28.60 3.35 -21.05
C MET A 94 28.98 1.89 -21.39
N PRO A 95 30.22 1.41 -21.14
CA PRO A 95 30.59 0.03 -21.46
C PRO A 95 29.82 -1.02 -20.66
N ASP A 96 29.44 -0.72 -19.42
CA ASP A 96 28.74 -1.66 -18.53
C ASP A 96 27.26 -1.82 -18.91
N VAL A 97 26.65 -0.75 -19.42
CA VAL A 97 25.21 -0.70 -19.74
C VAL A 97 24.95 -0.94 -21.22
N HIS A 98 25.76 -0.32 -22.07
CA HIS A 98 25.55 -0.31 -23.52
C HIS A 98 26.52 -1.18 -24.29
N GLU A 99 27.51 -1.76 -23.60
CA GLU A 99 28.55 -2.61 -24.19
C GLU A 99 29.33 -1.86 -25.31
N THR A 100 29.41 -0.53 -25.21
CA THR A 100 30.16 0.38 -26.09
C THR A 100 30.57 1.64 -25.31
N ASP A 101 31.64 2.30 -25.76
CA ASP A 101 32.19 3.54 -25.19
C ASP A 101 31.87 4.79 -26.02
N GLU A 102 31.18 4.62 -27.15
CA GLU A 102 30.85 5.72 -28.07
C GLU A 102 29.43 6.27 -27.90
N PRO A 103 29.17 7.49 -28.40
CA PRO A 103 27.85 8.09 -28.37
C PRO A 103 26.80 7.24 -29.08
N ILE A 104 25.66 7.04 -28.43
CA ILE A 104 24.56 6.18 -28.91
C ILE A 104 23.42 7.04 -29.42
N PHE A 105 22.93 6.74 -30.63
CA PHE A 105 21.74 7.40 -31.15
C PHE A 105 20.50 6.98 -30.35
N ALA A 106 19.86 7.95 -29.68
CA ALA A 106 18.80 7.74 -28.70
C ALA A 106 17.43 7.47 -29.32
N THR A 107 17.36 6.46 -30.18
CA THR A 107 16.16 6.05 -30.96
C THR A 107 14.90 5.79 -30.13
N TRP A 108 15.05 5.47 -28.84
CA TRP A 108 13.93 5.19 -27.93
C TRP A 108 13.35 6.45 -27.26
N VAL A 109 13.97 7.62 -27.45
CA VAL A 109 13.53 8.87 -26.80
C VAL A 109 12.52 9.58 -27.69
N THR A 110 11.34 9.86 -27.12
CA THR A 110 10.34 10.79 -27.67
C THR A 110 9.89 11.71 -26.55
N ALA A 111 10.26 12.98 -26.61
CA ALA A 111 10.03 13.95 -25.53
C ALA A 111 10.27 15.40 -26.00
N ASP A 112 9.62 16.35 -25.31
CA ASP A 112 9.97 17.76 -25.38
C ASP A 112 11.07 18.05 -24.33
N LEU A 113 12.22 18.54 -24.78
CA LEU A 113 13.38 18.87 -23.95
C LEU A 113 13.39 20.36 -23.63
N ASN A 114 13.46 20.69 -22.34
CA ASN A 114 13.65 22.06 -21.87
C ASN A 114 15.05 22.21 -21.27
N CYS A 115 15.89 23.03 -21.91
CA CYS A 115 17.31 23.11 -21.62
C CYS A 115 17.71 24.53 -21.22
N ALA A 116 18.09 24.73 -19.95
CA ALA A 116 18.48 26.04 -19.42
C ALA A 116 19.94 26.37 -19.77
N SER A 117 20.24 27.62 -20.14
CA SER A 117 21.60 28.07 -20.43
C SER A 117 22.49 28.13 -19.18
N TRP A 118 23.78 27.89 -19.35
CA TRP A 118 24.78 28.12 -18.29
C TRP A 118 24.97 29.60 -17.97
N GLU A 119 24.77 30.49 -18.95
CA GLU A 119 24.81 31.93 -18.73
C GLU A 119 23.67 32.36 -17.80
N ARG A 120 23.99 33.23 -16.84
CA ARG A 120 23.07 33.69 -15.80
C ARG A 120 22.66 35.14 -16.04
N LEU A 121 21.43 35.49 -15.67
CA LEU A 121 20.99 36.88 -15.61
C LEU A 121 21.78 37.62 -14.51
N ASP A 122 21.98 38.93 -14.66
CA ASP A 122 22.78 39.74 -13.74
C ASP A 122 22.23 39.68 -12.30
N ARG A 123 23.14 39.69 -11.30
CA ARG A 123 22.92 39.34 -9.89
C ARG A 123 22.01 40.31 -9.11
N SER A 124 21.45 41.33 -9.75
CA SER A 124 20.66 42.37 -9.08
C SER A 124 19.35 41.87 -8.46
N SER A 125 18.86 40.70 -8.87
CA SER A 125 17.58 40.12 -8.42
C SER A 125 17.69 39.07 -7.29
N GLY A 126 18.90 38.77 -6.80
CA GLY A 126 19.10 37.78 -5.72
C GLY A 126 18.83 36.32 -6.09
N HIS A 127 18.46 36.02 -7.34
CA HIS A 127 18.20 34.67 -7.84
C HIS A 127 19.11 34.32 -9.03
N ASP A 128 19.72 33.13 -9.00
CA ASP A 128 20.64 32.63 -10.04
C ASP A 128 19.86 32.03 -11.23
N LEU A 129 19.25 32.90 -12.05
CA LEU A 129 18.34 32.50 -13.14
C LEU A 129 19.08 32.35 -14.48
N PRO A 130 18.71 31.37 -15.33
CA PRO A 130 19.33 31.20 -16.65
C PRO A 130 18.99 32.36 -17.59
N ARG A 131 19.92 32.74 -18.47
CA ARG A 131 19.73 33.83 -19.45
C ARG A 131 18.79 33.43 -20.59
N ALA A 132 18.79 32.18 -21.01
CA ALA A 132 17.95 31.67 -22.10
C ALA A 132 17.59 30.19 -21.92
N PHE A 133 16.59 29.74 -22.68
CA PHE A 133 16.18 28.35 -22.79
C PHE A 133 16.33 27.88 -24.25
N ARG A 134 16.84 26.65 -24.42
CA ARG A 134 16.78 25.91 -25.69
C ARG A 134 15.75 24.80 -25.57
N LEU A 135 14.86 24.76 -26.55
CA LEU A 135 13.76 23.81 -26.61
C LEU A 135 13.98 22.88 -27.80
N PHE A 136 13.75 21.59 -27.60
CA PHE A 136 13.77 20.60 -28.68
C PHE A 136 12.54 19.70 -28.57
N ARG A 137 11.90 19.40 -29.69
CA ARG A 137 10.98 18.26 -29.79
C ARG A 137 11.72 17.10 -30.40
N ILE A 138 11.78 16.00 -29.66
CA ILE A 138 12.44 14.77 -30.08
C ILE A 138 11.38 13.72 -30.38
N GLU A 139 11.44 13.12 -31.56
CA GLU A 139 10.64 11.96 -31.96
C GLU A 139 11.56 10.82 -32.40
N ARG A 140 11.56 9.71 -31.65
CA ARG A 140 12.46 8.56 -31.88
C ARG A 140 13.93 8.96 -32.05
N GLY A 141 14.40 9.90 -31.23
CA GLY A 141 15.75 10.45 -31.26
C GLY A 141 15.97 11.55 -32.31
N HIS A 142 15.04 11.82 -33.23
CA HIS A 142 15.15 12.89 -34.23
C HIS A 142 14.63 14.21 -33.69
N VAL A 143 15.34 15.30 -33.97
CA VAL A 143 14.87 16.66 -33.69
C VAL A 143 13.88 17.05 -34.78
N VAL A 144 12.60 17.12 -34.44
CA VAL A 144 11.53 17.51 -35.36
C VAL A 144 11.12 18.97 -35.20
N ALA A 145 11.45 19.58 -34.06
CA ALA A 145 11.26 21.00 -33.82
C ALA A 145 12.32 21.54 -32.87
N GLN A 146 12.74 22.80 -33.01
CA GLN A 146 13.66 23.45 -32.09
C GLN A 146 13.43 24.96 -31.98
N ALA A 147 13.62 25.51 -30.77
CA ALA A 147 13.48 26.95 -30.54
C ALA A 147 14.49 27.49 -29.52
N ALA A 148 14.76 28.78 -29.60
CA ALA A 148 15.58 29.53 -28.65
C ALA A 148 14.74 30.63 -28.02
N VAL A 149 14.71 30.71 -26.69
CA VAL A 149 13.91 31.72 -25.98
C VAL A 149 14.77 32.44 -24.95
N ASP A 150 14.92 33.76 -25.09
CA ASP A 150 15.55 34.61 -24.06
C ASP A 150 14.69 34.64 -22.80
N ASN A 151 15.30 34.51 -21.62
CA ASN A 151 14.58 34.52 -20.33
C ASN A 151 14.27 35.94 -19.84
N ARG A 152 13.59 36.75 -20.66
CA ARG A 152 13.29 38.17 -20.35
C ARG A 152 12.30 38.35 -19.20
N ILE A 153 11.54 37.30 -18.89
CA ILE A 153 10.49 37.29 -17.84
C ILE A 153 10.96 36.61 -16.55
N HIS A 154 12.28 36.38 -16.37
CA HIS A 154 12.89 35.93 -15.11
C HIS A 154 12.33 34.61 -14.55
N ARG A 155 12.24 33.57 -15.38
CA ARG A 155 11.76 32.23 -14.99
C ARG A 155 12.88 31.37 -14.41
N ALA A 156 12.54 30.54 -13.44
CA ALA A 156 13.42 29.49 -12.92
C ALA A 156 13.55 28.33 -13.92
N GLU A 157 14.61 27.53 -13.75
CA GLU A 157 14.97 26.42 -14.64
C GLU A 157 13.87 25.35 -14.75
N THR A 158 13.03 25.20 -13.74
CA THR A 158 11.92 24.23 -13.67
C THR A 158 10.56 24.76 -14.14
N GLU A 159 10.44 26.06 -14.48
CA GLU A 159 9.14 26.75 -14.58
C GLU A 159 8.75 27.26 -15.98
N PHE A 160 9.41 26.81 -17.05
CA PHE A 160 9.07 27.28 -18.41
C PHE A 160 7.73 26.72 -18.93
N ARG A 161 6.62 27.25 -18.40
CA ARG A 161 5.25 26.98 -18.86
C ARG A 161 5.04 27.68 -20.20
N GLY A 162 5.08 26.92 -21.30
CA GLY A 162 4.93 27.43 -22.67
C GLY A 162 5.82 26.75 -23.72
N ALA A 163 6.80 25.94 -23.31
CA ALA A 163 7.71 25.25 -24.24
C ALA A 163 6.96 24.46 -25.32
N LYS A 164 5.92 23.73 -24.92
CA LYS A 164 5.09 22.94 -25.82
C LYS A 164 4.47 23.80 -26.93
N ALA A 165 3.88 24.94 -26.58
CA ALA A 165 3.24 25.83 -27.56
C ALA A 165 4.24 26.46 -28.54
N VAL A 166 5.46 26.78 -28.06
CA VAL A 166 6.54 27.28 -28.93
C VAL A 166 7.01 26.20 -29.91
N LEU A 167 7.19 24.97 -29.42
CA LEU A 167 7.57 23.83 -30.25
C LEU A 167 6.45 23.41 -31.22
N ASP A 168 5.18 23.51 -30.82
CA ASP A 168 4.02 23.27 -31.68
C ASP A 168 3.97 24.26 -32.85
N ALA A 169 4.28 25.55 -32.60
CA ALA A 169 4.32 26.57 -33.64
C ALA A 169 5.50 26.35 -34.62
N GLU A 170 6.69 26.03 -34.11
CA GLU A 170 7.86 25.80 -34.96
C GLU A 170 7.73 24.51 -35.79
N ALA A 171 7.16 23.45 -35.21
CA ALA A 171 6.83 22.21 -35.94
C ALA A 171 5.82 22.44 -37.07
N ALA A 172 4.91 23.41 -36.93
CA ALA A 172 3.94 23.76 -37.97
C ALA A 172 4.57 24.55 -39.13
N GLU A 173 5.64 25.30 -38.87
CA GLU A 173 6.38 26.08 -39.87
C GLU A 173 7.47 25.25 -40.58
N GLY A 174 8.13 24.34 -39.85
CA GLY A 174 9.13 23.40 -40.36
C GLY A 174 8.49 22.12 -40.88
N GLY A 175 8.17 22.07 -42.17
CA GLY A 175 7.65 20.84 -42.80
C GLY A 175 8.52 19.62 -42.49
N ALA A 176 7.90 18.51 -42.12
CA ALA A 176 8.54 17.26 -41.69
C ALA A 176 9.67 16.84 -42.65
N GLN A 177 10.92 17.02 -42.23
CA GLN A 177 12.06 16.43 -42.94
C GLN A 177 12.08 14.94 -42.66
N GLU A 178 11.54 14.15 -43.60
CA GLU A 178 11.81 12.71 -43.66
C GLU A 178 13.31 12.49 -43.90
N THR A 179 14.06 12.31 -42.82
CA THR A 179 15.44 11.86 -42.93
C THR A 179 15.43 10.40 -43.38
N GLY A 180 15.61 10.17 -44.68
CA GLY A 180 15.74 8.84 -45.27
C GLY A 180 16.76 8.00 -44.50
N ASN A 181 16.28 6.96 -43.82
CA ASN A 181 17.11 6.08 -43.01
C ASN A 181 17.90 5.18 -43.98
N LYS A 182 19.23 5.32 -44.03
CA LYS A 182 20.12 4.50 -44.85
C LYS A 182 20.66 3.35 -44.01
N CYS A 183 20.97 2.21 -44.65
CA CYS A 183 21.61 1.09 -43.97
C CYS A 183 22.94 1.51 -43.31
N VAL A 184 23.25 0.91 -42.18
CA VAL A 184 24.49 1.15 -41.44
C VAL A 184 25.66 0.51 -42.21
N PRO A 185 26.61 1.30 -42.74
CA PRO A 185 27.74 0.75 -43.48
C PRO A 185 28.60 -0.15 -42.59
N GLY A 186 29.04 -1.30 -43.11
CA GLY A 186 29.92 -2.22 -42.40
C GLY A 186 29.20 -3.23 -41.50
N LEU A 187 27.85 -3.21 -41.43
CA LEU A 187 27.09 -4.09 -40.56
C LEU A 187 27.17 -5.56 -41.00
N ALA A 188 26.97 -5.83 -42.29
CA ALA A 188 27.05 -7.19 -42.84
C ALA A 188 28.45 -7.82 -42.63
N GLU A 189 29.52 -7.08 -42.88
CA GLU A 189 30.88 -7.54 -42.63
C GLU A 189 31.12 -7.79 -41.14
N ALA A 190 30.70 -6.85 -40.29
CA ALA A 190 30.85 -6.98 -38.84
C ALA A 190 30.06 -8.15 -38.26
N LEU A 191 28.91 -8.54 -38.84
CA LEU A 191 28.13 -9.71 -38.44
C LEU A 191 28.75 -11.04 -38.92
N ALA A 192 29.48 -11.02 -40.03
CA ALA A 192 30.14 -12.20 -40.59
C ALA A 192 31.48 -12.52 -39.89
N ASP A 193 32.23 -11.51 -39.45
CA ASP A 193 33.60 -11.65 -38.91
C ASP A 193 33.64 -11.95 -37.39
N VAL A 194 32.48 -12.21 -36.76
CA VAL A 194 32.38 -12.30 -35.29
C VAL A 194 32.91 -13.61 -34.71
N GLY A 195 33.05 -14.65 -35.53
CA GLY A 195 33.24 -16.04 -35.08
C GLY A 195 34.38 -16.29 -34.09
N ASP A 196 35.39 -15.41 -34.01
CA ASP A 196 36.53 -15.49 -33.09
C ASP A 196 36.92 -14.13 -32.46
N ALA A 197 36.07 -13.10 -32.56
CA ALA A 197 36.43 -11.74 -32.13
C ALA A 197 36.46 -11.61 -30.59
N ALA A 198 37.62 -11.31 -30.02
CA ALA A 198 37.77 -11.08 -28.58
C ALA A 198 37.11 -9.79 -28.06
N ASP A 199 36.81 -8.84 -28.95
CA ASP A 199 36.16 -7.56 -28.63
C ASP A 199 34.96 -7.30 -29.54
N LEU A 200 33.77 -7.43 -28.96
CA LEU A 200 32.50 -7.25 -29.65
C LEU A 200 31.99 -5.80 -29.62
N ARG A 201 32.66 -4.87 -28.90
CA ARG A 201 32.22 -3.47 -28.78
C ARG A 201 32.01 -2.75 -30.12
N PRO A 202 32.80 -2.99 -31.19
CA PRO A 202 32.54 -2.42 -32.51
C PRO A 202 31.18 -2.84 -33.08
N LEU A 203 30.79 -4.11 -32.91
CA LEU A 203 29.50 -4.61 -33.37
C LEU A 203 28.35 -4.02 -32.55
N ALA A 204 28.48 -3.97 -31.22
CA ALA A 204 27.47 -3.34 -30.35
C ALA A 204 27.15 -1.90 -30.79
N ARG A 205 28.20 -1.14 -31.15
CA ARG A 205 28.05 0.23 -31.65
C ARG A 205 27.26 0.31 -32.96
N LEU A 206 27.52 -0.58 -33.91
CA LEU A 206 26.77 -0.63 -35.17
C LEU A 206 25.30 -0.97 -34.89
N LEU A 207 25.04 -1.96 -34.03
CA LEU A 207 23.70 -2.37 -33.59
C LEU A 207 22.94 -1.26 -32.82
N TRP A 208 23.65 -0.31 -32.21
CA TRP A 208 23.01 0.89 -31.64
C TRP A 208 22.47 1.86 -32.69
N ARG A 209 22.94 1.78 -33.93
CA ARG A 209 22.56 2.68 -35.03
C ARG A 209 21.58 2.09 -36.02
N VAL A 210 21.32 0.79 -35.96
CA VAL A 210 20.43 0.10 -36.90
C VAL A 210 18.99 0.56 -36.80
N GLY A 211 18.30 0.51 -37.93
CA GLY A 211 16.88 0.77 -38.04
C GLY A 211 16.20 -0.22 -38.99
N ARG A 212 14.99 0.13 -39.43
CA ARG A 212 14.22 -0.66 -40.40
C ARG A 212 15.00 -1.09 -41.66
N PRO A 213 15.87 -0.27 -42.28
CA PRO A 213 16.60 -0.67 -43.48
C PRO A 213 17.55 -1.87 -43.28
N ASP A 214 18.03 -2.07 -42.05
CA ASP A 214 19.03 -3.09 -41.71
C ASP A 214 18.39 -4.44 -41.36
N LEU A 215 17.06 -4.55 -41.41
CA LEU A 215 16.31 -5.72 -40.91
C LEU A 215 16.76 -7.03 -41.58
N ALA A 216 17.01 -7.01 -42.89
CA ALA A 216 17.43 -8.20 -43.63
C ALA A 216 18.80 -8.73 -43.15
N GLU A 217 19.74 -7.82 -42.89
CA GLU A 217 21.08 -8.18 -42.40
C GLU A 217 21.03 -8.68 -40.96
N LEU A 218 20.21 -8.07 -40.11
CA LEU A 218 20.00 -8.52 -38.72
C LEU A 218 19.39 -9.93 -38.68
N MET A 219 18.36 -10.18 -39.49
CA MET A 219 17.74 -11.50 -39.57
C MET A 219 18.73 -12.56 -40.07
N ALA A 220 19.49 -12.27 -41.12
CA ALA A 220 20.52 -13.18 -41.62
C ALA A 220 21.58 -13.47 -40.55
N GLY A 221 22.13 -12.43 -39.91
CA GLY A 221 23.16 -12.56 -38.89
C GLY A 221 22.72 -13.33 -37.65
N PHE A 222 21.46 -13.18 -37.22
CA PHE A 222 20.93 -13.92 -36.08
C PHE A 222 20.80 -15.42 -36.37
N VAL A 223 20.41 -15.80 -37.59
CA VAL A 223 20.30 -17.21 -38.00
C VAL A 223 21.67 -17.85 -38.18
N THR A 224 22.64 -17.14 -38.75
CA THR A 224 23.96 -17.69 -39.04
C THR A 224 24.88 -17.75 -37.81
N SER A 225 24.66 -16.88 -36.83
CA SER A 225 25.56 -16.78 -35.68
C SER A 225 25.32 -17.90 -34.65
N SER A 226 26.36 -18.65 -34.34
CA SER A 226 26.39 -19.61 -33.23
C SER A 226 26.65 -18.94 -31.87
N ASP A 227 27.17 -17.71 -31.86
CA ASP A 227 27.50 -16.95 -30.66
C ASP A 227 26.25 -16.42 -29.95
N ALA A 228 26.12 -16.76 -28.66
CA ALA A 228 24.97 -16.40 -27.85
C ALA A 228 24.89 -14.89 -27.53
N ASP A 229 26.02 -14.20 -27.42
CA ASP A 229 26.07 -12.75 -27.18
C ASP A 229 25.72 -11.96 -28.44
N VAL A 230 26.17 -12.42 -29.60
CA VAL A 230 25.79 -11.82 -30.89
C VAL A 230 24.29 -11.95 -31.12
N ARG A 231 23.71 -13.15 -30.95
CA ARG A 231 22.26 -13.34 -31.06
C ARG A 231 21.49 -12.49 -30.06
N ARG A 232 21.98 -12.40 -28.81
CA ARG A 232 21.39 -11.54 -27.76
C ARG A 232 21.34 -10.06 -28.20
N TRP A 233 22.43 -9.52 -28.74
CA TRP A 233 22.45 -8.13 -29.18
C TRP A 233 21.59 -7.87 -30.41
N ILE A 234 21.58 -8.79 -31.38
CA ILE A 234 20.70 -8.67 -32.54
C ILE A 234 19.24 -8.69 -32.09
N ALA A 235 18.86 -9.55 -31.14
CA ALA A 235 17.51 -9.54 -30.57
C ALA A 235 17.16 -8.19 -29.92
N TYR A 236 18.07 -7.58 -29.13
CA TYR A 236 17.85 -6.23 -28.60
C TYR A 236 17.69 -5.17 -29.69
N ALA A 237 18.46 -5.26 -30.77
CA ALA A 237 18.33 -4.37 -31.92
C ALA A 237 16.97 -4.53 -32.62
N LEU A 238 16.52 -5.77 -32.86
CA LEU A 238 15.21 -6.06 -33.43
C LEU A 238 14.07 -5.52 -32.53
N GLY A 239 14.18 -5.70 -31.22
CA GLY A 239 13.22 -5.15 -30.26
C GLY A 239 13.14 -3.62 -30.32
N ARG A 240 14.27 -2.93 -30.49
CA ARG A 240 14.32 -1.47 -30.64
C ARG A 240 13.73 -0.96 -31.95
N ILE A 241 13.81 -1.74 -33.03
CA ILE A 241 13.09 -1.44 -34.29
C ILE A 241 11.58 -1.49 -34.04
N GLY A 242 11.13 -2.36 -33.13
CA GLY A 242 9.74 -2.43 -32.68
C GLY A 242 8.83 -3.15 -33.69
N THR A 243 7.62 -2.63 -33.91
CA THR A 243 6.60 -3.25 -34.77
C THR A 243 7.09 -3.52 -36.20
N ASP A 244 8.00 -2.70 -36.72
CA ASP A 244 8.57 -2.87 -38.07
C ASP A 244 9.42 -4.14 -38.21
N ALA A 245 9.87 -4.74 -37.10
CA ALA A 245 10.60 -6.02 -37.09
C ALA A 245 9.68 -7.25 -37.08
N ALA A 246 8.38 -7.10 -37.38
CA ALA A 246 7.44 -8.22 -37.51
C ALA A 246 7.92 -9.39 -38.39
N PRO A 247 8.66 -9.20 -39.50
CA PRO A 247 9.23 -10.31 -40.26
C PRO A 247 10.17 -11.24 -39.48
N ALA A 248 10.74 -10.77 -38.36
CA ALA A 248 11.63 -11.56 -37.51
C ALA A 248 10.88 -12.44 -36.49
N VAL A 249 9.55 -12.33 -36.37
CA VAL A 249 8.76 -13.11 -35.38
C VAL A 249 8.96 -14.63 -35.52
N PRO A 250 8.92 -15.26 -36.71
CA PRO A 250 9.07 -16.71 -36.83
C PRO A 250 10.41 -17.22 -36.29
N MET A 251 11.52 -16.57 -36.67
CA MET A 251 12.86 -16.95 -36.22
C MET A 251 13.09 -16.68 -34.73
N LEU A 252 12.51 -15.60 -34.19
CA LEU A 252 12.57 -15.32 -32.75
C LEU A 252 11.73 -16.34 -31.96
N THR A 253 10.64 -16.85 -32.53
CA THR A 253 9.83 -17.91 -31.91
C THR A 253 10.61 -19.21 -31.82
N GLU A 254 11.30 -19.62 -32.90
CA GLU A 254 12.20 -20.79 -32.88
C GLU A 254 13.34 -20.59 -31.87
N ALA A 255 13.86 -19.37 -31.76
CA ALA A 255 14.91 -19.05 -30.79
C ALA A 255 14.43 -19.15 -29.33
N LEU A 256 13.15 -18.86 -29.02
CA LEU A 256 12.62 -19.06 -27.67
C LEU A 256 12.71 -20.52 -27.23
N GLU A 257 12.58 -21.46 -28.15
CA GLU A 257 12.57 -22.90 -27.85
C GLU A 257 13.99 -23.46 -27.76
N THR A 258 14.90 -23.00 -28.61
CA THR A 258 16.26 -23.53 -28.74
C THR A 258 17.27 -22.90 -27.78
N THR A 259 17.05 -21.64 -27.36
CA THR A 259 17.98 -20.87 -26.54
C THR A 259 18.00 -21.38 -25.09
N GLN A 260 19.18 -21.82 -24.63
CA GLN A 260 19.39 -22.35 -23.28
C GLN A 260 19.88 -21.30 -22.28
N ASN A 261 20.62 -20.28 -22.73
CA ASN A 261 21.13 -19.25 -21.84
C ASN A 261 20.03 -18.25 -21.48
N THR A 262 19.85 -17.99 -20.19
CA THR A 262 18.83 -17.06 -19.66
C THR A 262 18.94 -15.68 -20.30
N GLY A 263 20.16 -15.14 -20.40
CA GLY A 263 20.37 -13.81 -20.95
C GLY A 263 20.09 -13.68 -22.45
N GLY A 264 20.16 -14.77 -23.22
CA GLY A 264 19.74 -14.80 -24.62
C GLY A 264 18.22 -14.96 -24.75
N LEU A 265 17.63 -15.82 -23.92
CA LEU A 265 16.18 -16.03 -23.87
C LEU A 265 15.44 -14.74 -23.51
N GLU A 266 15.91 -14.00 -22.49
CA GLU A 266 15.39 -12.68 -22.10
C GLU A 266 15.43 -11.67 -23.26
N ALA A 267 16.47 -11.73 -24.10
CA ALA A 267 16.63 -10.80 -25.21
C ALA A 267 15.67 -11.11 -26.36
N VAL A 268 15.50 -12.40 -26.70
CA VAL A 268 14.51 -12.85 -27.67
C VAL A 268 13.09 -12.51 -27.19
N ALA A 269 12.81 -12.77 -25.91
CA ALA A 269 11.57 -12.43 -25.24
C ALA A 269 11.28 -10.92 -25.28
N TYR A 270 12.29 -10.09 -24.97
CA TYR A 270 12.20 -8.63 -25.07
C TYR A 270 11.94 -8.17 -26.51
N ALA A 271 12.59 -8.79 -27.51
CA ALA A 271 12.39 -8.47 -28.91
C ALA A 271 10.94 -8.71 -29.34
N LEU A 272 10.40 -9.89 -29.03
CA LEU A 272 9.00 -10.24 -29.31
C LEU A 272 8.02 -9.31 -28.58
N ALA A 273 8.28 -9.02 -27.30
CA ALA A 273 7.47 -8.08 -26.53
C ALA A 273 7.44 -6.67 -27.13
N SER A 274 8.58 -6.20 -27.63
CA SER A 274 8.71 -4.86 -28.23
C SER A 274 8.17 -4.78 -29.66
N ILE A 275 8.12 -5.91 -30.39
CA ILE A 275 7.40 -6.01 -31.67
C ILE A 275 5.89 -5.86 -31.45
N GLY A 276 5.35 -6.35 -30.33
CA GLY A 276 3.96 -6.13 -29.92
C GLY A 276 2.96 -7.06 -30.61
N LEU A 277 1.86 -6.49 -31.13
CA LEU A 277 0.73 -7.28 -31.69
C LEU A 277 1.13 -8.33 -32.75
N PRO A 278 2.07 -8.09 -33.68
CA PRO A 278 2.51 -9.12 -34.62
C PRO A 278 3.11 -10.38 -33.94
N ALA A 279 3.61 -10.25 -32.72
CA ALA A 279 4.13 -11.35 -31.91
C ALA A 279 3.08 -11.95 -30.96
N ALA A 280 1.79 -11.58 -31.04
CA ALA A 280 0.76 -12.02 -30.10
C ALA A 280 0.68 -13.55 -29.97
N SER A 281 0.75 -14.27 -31.09
CA SER A 281 0.66 -15.73 -31.11
C SER A 281 1.82 -16.44 -30.40
N THR A 282 2.94 -15.74 -30.12
CA THR A 282 4.10 -16.32 -29.43
C THR A 282 3.96 -16.26 -27.92
N LEU A 283 2.96 -15.56 -27.37
CA LEU A 283 2.78 -15.39 -25.93
C LEU A 283 2.77 -16.73 -25.16
N PRO A 284 2.03 -17.79 -25.58
CA PRO A 284 2.04 -19.06 -24.87
C PRO A 284 3.43 -19.72 -24.87
N THR A 285 4.13 -19.73 -26.00
CA THR A 285 5.48 -20.30 -26.13
C THR A 285 6.48 -19.53 -25.28
N MET A 286 6.38 -18.20 -25.27
CA MET A 286 7.21 -17.32 -24.46
C MET A 286 7.01 -17.57 -22.96
N ILE A 287 5.76 -17.69 -22.50
CA ILE A 287 5.45 -18.02 -21.11
C ILE A 287 6.07 -19.36 -20.73
N ALA A 288 5.81 -20.42 -21.50
CA ALA A 288 6.33 -21.75 -21.22
C ALA A 288 7.87 -21.79 -21.16
N ALA A 289 8.53 -21.15 -22.13
CA ALA A 289 9.99 -21.12 -22.21
C ALA A 289 10.63 -20.38 -21.03
N ILE A 290 10.10 -19.22 -20.67
CA ILE A 290 10.63 -18.37 -19.60
C ILE A 290 10.34 -18.98 -18.23
N GLU A 291 9.11 -19.42 -17.97
CA GLU A 291 8.76 -20.03 -16.67
C GLU A 291 9.57 -21.30 -16.40
N ALA A 292 9.81 -22.13 -17.44
CA ALA A 292 10.58 -23.35 -17.30
C ALA A 292 12.09 -23.13 -17.04
N ARG A 293 12.68 -22.06 -17.60
CA ARG A 293 14.15 -21.86 -17.58
C ARG A 293 14.64 -20.73 -16.68
N CYS A 294 13.81 -19.71 -16.50
CA CYS A 294 14.11 -18.53 -15.68
C CYS A 294 13.31 -18.52 -14.36
N GLY A 295 12.31 -19.39 -14.23
CA GLY A 295 11.45 -19.52 -13.05
C GLY A 295 10.19 -18.68 -13.13
N LEU A 296 9.20 -19.01 -12.28
CA LEU A 296 7.84 -18.44 -12.32
C LEU A 296 7.77 -16.92 -12.07
N ASN A 297 8.81 -16.34 -11.46
CA ASN A 297 8.87 -14.92 -11.15
C ASN A 297 9.59 -14.10 -12.23
N ALA A 298 10.24 -14.73 -13.20
CA ALA A 298 10.98 -14.06 -14.27
C ALA A 298 10.05 -13.59 -15.40
N ASN A 299 8.99 -12.86 -15.08
CA ASN A 299 7.90 -12.61 -16.03
C ASN A 299 7.93 -11.25 -16.71
N ARG A 300 8.94 -10.41 -16.47
CA ARG A 300 8.96 -9.01 -16.93
C ARG A 300 8.68 -8.84 -18.42
N GLN A 301 9.35 -9.61 -19.27
CA GLN A 301 9.15 -9.52 -20.72
C GLN A 301 7.77 -10.03 -21.13
N ILE A 302 7.24 -11.05 -20.43
CA ILE A 302 5.87 -11.52 -20.61
C ILE A 302 4.90 -10.39 -20.30
N LEU A 303 5.06 -9.71 -19.16
CA LEU A 303 4.19 -8.60 -18.76
C LEU A 303 4.27 -7.45 -19.76
N LEU A 304 5.47 -7.15 -20.29
CA LEU A 304 5.64 -6.14 -21.35
C LEU A 304 4.83 -6.49 -22.60
N LEU A 305 4.87 -7.76 -23.06
CA LEU A 305 4.05 -8.19 -24.20
C LEU A 305 2.56 -8.11 -23.87
N VAL A 306 2.15 -8.55 -22.68
CA VAL A 306 0.75 -8.48 -22.22
C VAL A 306 0.23 -7.05 -22.22
N ASP A 307 1.03 -6.09 -21.77
CA ASP A 307 0.66 -4.66 -21.76
C ASP A 307 0.52 -4.11 -23.20
N GLN A 308 1.41 -4.49 -24.12
CA GLN A 308 1.30 -4.13 -25.55
C GLN A 308 0.06 -4.75 -26.20
N LEU A 309 -0.25 -6.00 -25.87
CA LEU A 309 -1.43 -6.70 -26.36
C LEU A 309 -2.72 -6.09 -25.81
N HIS A 310 -2.74 -5.70 -24.54
CA HIS A 310 -3.85 -4.98 -23.95
C HIS A 310 -4.11 -3.66 -24.69
N ALA A 311 -3.06 -2.88 -24.94
CA ALA A 311 -3.16 -1.61 -25.69
C ALA A 311 -3.67 -1.79 -27.13
N ALA A 312 -3.47 -2.96 -27.73
CA ALA A 312 -3.95 -3.30 -29.07
C ALA A 312 -5.45 -3.67 -29.14
N GLY A 313 -6.13 -3.88 -28.00
CA GLY A 313 -7.57 -4.12 -27.94
C GLY A 313 -8.01 -5.52 -28.36
N GLU A 314 -9.19 -5.63 -28.99
CA GLU A 314 -9.90 -6.91 -29.25
C GLU A 314 -9.06 -7.96 -30.01
N GLY A 315 -8.17 -7.53 -30.90
CA GLY A 315 -7.34 -8.41 -31.71
C GLY A 315 -6.39 -9.30 -30.89
N SER A 316 -6.17 -8.99 -29.61
CA SER A 316 -5.28 -9.74 -28.72
C SER A 316 -5.97 -10.74 -27.80
N ILE A 317 -7.31 -10.74 -27.73
CA ILE A 317 -8.09 -11.54 -26.76
C ILE A 317 -7.72 -13.02 -26.85
N ARG A 318 -7.62 -13.57 -28.07
CA ARG A 318 -7.29 -14.98 -28.26
C ARG A 318 -5.92 -15.34 -27.72
N ALA A 319 -4.91 -14.54 -28.05
CA ALA A 319 -3.54 -14.74 -27.60
C ALA A 319 -3.43 -14.63 -26.06
N LEU A 320 -4.11 -13.66 -25.46
CA LEU A 320 -4.17 -13.51 -24.00
C LEU A 320 -4.84 -14.71 -23.33
N ILE A 321 -5.94 -15.24 -23.90
CA ILE A 321 -6.58 -16.46 -23.39
C ILE A 321 -5.63 -17.65 -23.48
N ASP A 322 -5.00 -17.87 -24.64
CA ASP A 322 -4.07 -18.99 -24.82
C ASP A 322 -2.86 -18.87 -23.87
N GLY A 323 -2.36 -17.65 -23.64
CA GLY A 323 -1.30 -17.39 -22.66
C GLY A 323 -1.74 -17.64 -21.22
N LEU A 324 -2.96 -17.24 -20.85
CA LEU A 324 -3.54 -17.49 -19.53
C LEU A 324 -3.65 -18.98 -19.21
N LEU A 325 -3.99 -19.81 -20.20
CA LEU A 325 -4.15 -21.25 -20.05
C LEU A 325 -2.84 -22.01 -19.85
N VAL A 326 -1.71 -21.42 -20.27
CA VAL A 326 -0.37 -22.02 -20.16
C VAL A 326 0.38 -21.53 -18.92
N ALA A 327 0.18 -20.27 -18.52
CA ALA A 327 0.88 -19.65 -17.39
C ALA A 327 0.68 -20.45 -16.10
N GLN A 328 1.79 -20.72 -15.40
CA GLN A 328 1.81 -21.34 -14.08
C GLN A 328 2.14 -20.33 -12.97
N GLY A 329 2.83 -19.23 -13.31
CA GLY A 329 3.14 -18.17 -12.35
C GLY A 329 1.92 -17.34 -11.98
N GLY A 330 1.59 -17.26 -10.69
CA GLY A 330 0.41 -16.54 -10.21
C GLY A 330 0.39 -15.05 -10.57
N SER A 331 1.55 -14.39 -10.61
CA SER A 331 1.69 -12.99 -11.03
C SER A 331 1.44 -12.80 -12.53
N THR A 332 1.89 -13.75 -13.37
CA THR A 332 1.65 -13.79 -14.82
C THR A 332 0.18 -14.03 -15.11
N GLN A 333 -0.42 -15.06 -14.50
CA GLN A 333 -1.84 -15.37 -14.62
C GLN A 333 -2.72 -14.17 -14.22
N TYR A 334 -2.43 -13.55 -13.08
CA TYR A 334 -3.18 -12.38 -12.62
C TYR A 334 -3.09 -11.21 -13.61
N ARG A 335 -1.89 -10.90 -14.13
CA ARG A 335 -1.73 -9.79 -15.08
C ARG A 335 -2.50 -10.03 -16.38
N ILE A 336 -2.45 -11.24 -16.92
CA ILE A 336 -3.18 -11.60 -18.15
C ILE A 336 -4.70 -11.55 -17.90
N ALA A 337 -5.18 -12.11 -16.77
CA ALA A 337 -6.59 -12.03 -16.39
C ALA A 337 -7.07 -10.58 -16.21
N HIS A 338 -6.22 -9.72 -15.64
CA HIS A 338 -6.50 -8.29 -15.50
C HIS A 338 -6.55 -7.57 -16.85
N ALA A 339 -5.60 -7.83 -17.75
CA ALA A 339 -5.61 -7.29 -19.10
C ALA A 339 -6.90 -7.68 -19.85
N LEU A 340 -7.33 -8.94 -19.75
CA LEU A 340 -8.59 -9.44 -20.31
C LEU A 340 -9.82 -8.78 -19.65
N GLY A 341 -9.80 -8.60 -18.33
CA GLY A 341 -10.86 -7.91 -17.59
C GLY A 341 -11.04 -6.46 -18.03
N GLN A 342 -9.95 -5.74 -18.25
CA GLN A 342 -9.95 -4.35 -18.71
C GLN A 342 -10.43 -4.18 -20.17
N LEU A 343 -10.41 -5.24 -20.99
CA LEU A 343 -11.05 -5.22 -22.31
C LEU A 343 -12.58 -5.23 -22.19
N GLY A 344 -13.14 -5.60 -21.03
CA GLY A 344 -14.57 -5.47 -20.75
C GLY A 344 -15.44 -6.52 -21.44
N SER A 345 -16.66 -6.11 -21.84
CA SER A 345 -17.72 -7.01 -22.32
C SER A 345 -17.34 -7.82 -23.57
N VAL A 346 -16.47 -7.29 -24.43
CA VAL A 346 -15.99 -7.97 -25.65
C VAL A 346 -15.19 -9.25 -25.36
N ALA A 347 -14.59 -9.35 -24.17
CA ALA A 347 -13.86 -10.55 -23.74
C ALA A 347 -14.78 -11.66 -23.19
N VAL A 348 -16.04 -11.36 -22.82
CA VAL A 348 -16.92 -12.30 -22.10
C VAL A 348 -17.20 -13.58 -22.90
N LEU A 349 -17.59 -13.45 -24.17
CA LEU A 349 -17.92 -14.62 -24.99
C LEU A 349 -16.68 -15.49 -25.29
N PRO A 350 -15.53 -14.92 -25.71
CA PRO A 350 -14.27 -15.67 -25.82
C PRO A 350 -13.87 -16.39 -24.52
N LEU A 351 -13.97 -15.71 -23.37
CA LEU A 351 -13.66 -16.29 -22.06
C LEU A 351 -14.60 -17.42 -21.69
N ALA A 352 -15.91 -17.27 -21.92
CA ALA A 352 -16.90 -18.30 -21.65
C ALA A 352 -16.67 -19.55 -22.50
N ASN A 353 -16.35 -19.38 -23.79
CA ASN A 353 -16.03 -20.50 -24.68
C ASN A 353 -14.74 -21.21 -24.24
N ALA A 354 -13.70 -20.46 -23.89
CA ALA A 354 -12.47 -21.03 -23.36
C ALA A 354 -12.70 -21.77 -22.03
N PHE A 355 -13.59 -21.26 -21.18
CA PHE A 355 -13.94 -21.88 -19.90
C PHE A 355 -14.59 -23.24 -20.07
N VAL A 356 -15.50 -23.37 -21.05
CA VAL A 356 -16.13 -24.65 -21.40
C VAL A 356 -15.11 -25.63 -21.99
N ALA A 357 -14.16 -25.13 -22.78
CA ALA A 357 -13.12 -25.95 -23.41
C ALA A 357 -11.96 -26.34 -22.47
N ALA A 358 -11.82 -25.68 -21.32
CA ALA A 358 -10.72 -25.90 -20.39
C ALA A 358 -10.72 -27.33 -19.83
N GLY A 359 -9.54 -27.96 -19.85
CA GLY A 359 -9.36 -29.36 -19.47
C GLY A 359 -9.13 -29.57 -17.97
N THR A 360 -8.63 -28.54 -17.27
CA THR A 360 -8.32 -28.62 -15.83
C THR A 360 -9.09 -27.58 -15.03
N ASP A 361 -9.27 -27.86 -13.73
CA ASP A 361 -9.93 -26.92 -12.82
C ASP A 361 -9.09 -25.66 -12.57
N THR A 362 -7.76 -25.78 -12.60
CA THR A 362 -6.83 -24.64 -12.53
C THR A 362 -7.00 -23.68 -13.71
N GLN A 363 -7.15 -24.21 -14.94
CA GLN A 363 -7.43 -23.40 -16.12
C GLN A 363 -8.79 -22.70 -16.01
N ARG A 364 -9.81 -23.43 -15.53
CA ARG A 364 -11.13 -22.86 -15.27
C ARG A 364 -11.08 -21.76 -14.21
N ALA A 365 -10.29 -21.92 -13.16
CA ALA A 365 -10.11 -20.91 -12.12
C ALA A 365 -9.44 -19.63 -12.66
N ALA A 366 -8.40 -19.77 -13.49
CA ALA A 366 -7.77 -18.62 -14.15
C ALA A 366 -8.75 -17.85 -15.04
N LEU A 367 -9.57 -18.55 -15.82
CA LEU A 367 -10.62 -17.95 -16.66
C LEU A 367 -11.76 -17.35 -15.83
N ALA A 368 -12.14 -17.98 -14.71
CA ALA A 368 -13.12 -17.44 -13.77
C ALA A 368 -12.65 -16.10 -13.20
N ARG A 369 -11.36 -15.99 -12.84
CA ARG A 369 -10.76 -14.72 -12.39
C ARG A 369 -10.89 -13.63 -13.47
N ALA A 370 -10.56 -13.95 -14.72
CA ALA A 370 -10.69 -12.99 -15.82
C ALA A 370 -12.16 -12.52 -16.00
N LEU A 371 -13.12 -13.45 -15.97
CA LEU A 371 -14.55 -13.12 -16.01
C LEU A 371 -14.98 -12.24 -14.83
N GLY A 372 -14.47 -12.52 -13.62
CA GLY A 372 -14.71 -11.70 -12.44
C GLY A 372 -14.18 -10.27 -12.56
N LEU A 373 -13.02 -10.08 -13.21
CA LEU A 373 -12.39 -8.79 -13.44
C LEU A 373 -13.07 -7.97 -14.54
N VAL A 374 -13.80 -8.60 -15.47
CA VAL A 374 -14.74 -7.90 -16.37
C VAL A 374 -15.87 -7.25 -15.55
N GLY A 375 -16.24 -7.85 -14.41
CA GLY A 375 -17.26 -7.32 -13.51
C GLY A 375 -18.68 -7.60 -14.00
N ARG A 376 -19.59 -6.64 -13.80
CA ARG A 376 -21.04 -6.83 -14.02
C ARG A 376 -21.41 -7.29 -15.44
N ASP A 377 -20.63 -6.90 -16.44
CA ASP A 377 -20.88 -7.26 -17.85
C ASP A 377 -20.69 -8.77 -18.11
N ALA A 378 -19.99 -9.49 -17.24
CA ALA A 378 -19.86 -10.95 -17.29
C ALA A 378 -21.06 -11.70 -16.67
N SER A 379 -22.19 -11.01 -16.42
CA SER A 379 -23.46 -11.64 -16.00
C SER A 379 -23.86 -12.88 -16.81
N PRO A 380 -23.68 -12.94 -18.16
CA PRO A 380 -23.98 -14.14 -18.93
C PRO A 380 -23.18 -15.39 -18.52
N ALA A 381 -22.03 -15.22 -17.86
CA ALA A 381 -21.18 -16.32 -17.42
C ALA A 381 -21.56 -16.87 -16.02
N VAL A 382 -22.47 -16.23 -15.29
CA VAL A 382 -22.88 -16.64 -13.93
C VAL A 382 -23.34 -18.12 -13.86
N PRO A 383 -24.17 -18.64 -14.78
CA PRO A 383 -24.57 -20.05 -14.74
C PRO A 383 -23.38 -21.02 -14.90
N LEU A 384 -22.38 -20.64 -15.71
CA LEU A 384 -21.16 -21.44 -15.93
C LEU A 384 -20.31 -21.47 -14.66
N LEU A 385 -20.09 -20.30 -14.04
CA LEU A 385 -19.32 -20.18 -12.81
C LEU A 385 -19.98 -20.93 -11.64
N LEU A 386 -21.30 -20.80 -11.47
CA LEU A 386 -22.03 -21.56 -10.44
C LEU A 386 -21.92 -23.08 -10.65
N GLY A 387 -22.03 -23.54 -11.90
CA GLY A 387 -21.88 -24.96 -12.21
C GLY A 387 -20.46 -25.48 -12.00
N GLY A 388 -19.44 -24.64 -12.20
CA GLY A 388 -18.05 -24.99 -11.88
C GLY A 388 -17.81 -25.07 -10.37
N LEU A 389 -18.24 -24.03 -9.63
CA LEU A 389 -18.04 -23.91 -8.18
C LEU A 389 -18.52 -25.14 -7.40
N GLU A 390 -19.67 -25.71 -7.78
CA GLU A 390 -20.26 -26.88 -7.12
C GLU A 390 -19.40 -28.15 -7.23
N ARG A 391 -18.65 -28.29 -8.33
CA ARG A 391 -17.88 -29.51 -8.65
C ARG A 391 -16.47 -29.52 -8.07
N LEU A 392 -15.90 -28.35 -7.83
CA LEU A 392 -14.51 -28.18 -7.38
C LEU A 392 -14.28 -28.89 -6.05
N GLN A 393 -13.11 -29.49 -5.86
CA GLN A 393 -12.72 -30.09 -4.57
C GLN A 393 -11.67 -29.25 -3.83
N VAL A 394 -10.96 -28.39 -4.56
CA VAL A 394 -9.88 -27.55 -4.03
C VAL A 394 -10.46 -26.21 -3.57
N ASP A 395 -10.21 -25.87 -2.31
CA ASP A 395 -10.73 -24.64 -1.70
C ASP A 395 -10.14 -23.36 -2.31
N GLU A 396 -8.89 -23.37 -2.78
CA GLU A 396 -8.31 -22.24 -3.53
C GLU A 396 -9.13 -21.94 -4.79
N ASP A 397 -9.44 -22.95 -5.60
CA ASP A 397 -10.23 -22.76 -6.82
C ASP A 397 -11.67 -22.30 -6.49
N ARG A 398 -12.28 -22.87 -5.44
CA ARG A 398 -13.61 -22.42 -4.96
C ARG A 398 -13.61 -20.95 -4.60
N ALA A 399 -12.56 -20.48 -3.93
CA ALA A 399 -12.42 -19.08 -3.55
C ALA A 399 -12.37 -18.16 -4.77
N ILE A 400 -11.65 -18.56 -5.83
CA ILE A 400 -11.54 -17.78 -7.07
C ILE A 400 -12.89 -17.67 -7.78
N PHE A 401 -13.61 -18.78 -7.87
CA PHE A 401 -14.95 -18.81 -8.46
C PHE A 401 -15.95 -17.95 -7.68
N ALA A 402 -15.93 -18.05 -6.36
CA ALA A 402 -16.79 -17.27 -5.49
C ALA A 402 -16.44 -15.77 -5.53
N GLU A 403 -15.14 -15.44 -5.57
CA GLU A 403 -14.66 -14.07 -5.77
C GLU A 403 -15.21 -13.50 -7.10
N ALA A 404 -15.11 -14.25 -8.19
CA ALA A 404 -15.65 -13.84 -9.49
C ALA A 404 -17.17 -13.63 -9.46
N LEU A 405 -17.93 -14.52 -8.81
CA LEU A 405 -19.38 -14.38 -8.65
C LEU A 405 -19.74 -13.13 -7.82
N LYS A 406 -18.98 -12.86 -6.76
CA LYS A 406 -19.15 -11.68 -5.92
C LYS A 406 -18.89 -10.38 -6.70
N THR A 407 -17.83 -10.33 -7.53
CA THR A 407 -17.51 -9.12 -8.31
C THR A 407 -18.48 -8.88 -9.47
N ILE A 408 -18.97 -9.94 -10.12
CA ILE A 408 -20.04 -9.85 -11.13
C ILE A 408 -21.34 -9.38 -10.48
N GLY A 409 -21.63 -9.87 -9.28
CA GLY A 409 -22.83 -9.56 -8.51
C GLY A 409 -24.04 -10.38 -8.95
N LEU A 410 -24.65 -11.08 -8.00
CA LEU A 410 -25.80 -11.94 -8.26
C LEU A 410 -27.11 -11.14 -8.18
N ARG A 411 -28.09 -11.47 -9.03
CA ARG A 411 -29.40 -10.78 -9.10
C ARG A 411 -30.61 -11.66 -8.85
N SER A 412 -30.39 -12.95 -8.61
CA SER A 412 -31.45 -13.94 -8.50
C SER A 412 -31.12 -15.02 -7.48
N ASN A 413 -32.11 -15.32 -6.64
CA ASN A 413 -32.06 -16.35 -5.60
C ASN A 413 -31.92 -17.76 -6.16
N THR A 414 -32.08 -17.96 -7.47
CA THR A 414 -31.80 -19.23 -8.16
C THR A 414 -30.36 -19.73 -7.97
N SER A 415 -29.45 -18.83 -7.58
CA SER A 415 -28.04 -19.16 -7.32
C SER A 415 -27.79 -19.72 -5.92
N LEU A 416 -28.70 -19.48 -4.96
CA LEU A 416 -28.52 -19.81 -3.54
C LEU A 416 -28.28 -21.30 -3.30
N PRO A 417 -29.04 -22.26 -3.87
CA PRO A 417 -28.84 -23.67 -3.58
C PRO A 417 -27.41 -24.13 -3.90
N ARG A 418 -26.85 -23.72 -5.04
CA ARG A 418 -25.48 -24.09 -5.44
C ARG A 418 -24.42 -23.45 -4.55
N LEU A 419 -24.63 -22.21 -4.12
CA LEU A 419 -23.70 -21.53 -3.21
C LEU A 419 -23.71 -22.16 -1.81
N ARG A 420 -24.88 -22.57 -1.31
CA ARG A 420 -25.02 -23.28 -0.04
C ARG A 420 -24.30 -24.63 -0.08
N THR A 421 -24.55 -25.44 -1.11
CA THR A 421 -23.82 -26.71 -1.31
C THR A 421 -22.31 -26.48 -1.35
N ALA A 422 -21.85 -25.46 -2.08
CA ALA A 422 -20.43 -25.14 -2.16
C ALA A 422 -19.85 -24.70 -0.80
N PHE A 423 -20.56 -23.87 -0.05
CA PHE A 423 -20.17 -23.41 1.28
C PHE A 423 -20.03 -24.58 2.26
N GLN A 424 -21.04 -25.46 2.31
CA GLN A 424 -21.07 -26.64 3.21
C GLN A 424 -19.95 -27.64 2.92
N SER A 425 -19.51 -27.73 1.66
CA SER A 425 -18.38 -28.58 1.26
C SER A 425 -17.00 -27.96 1.48
N ALA A 426 -16.90 -26.64 1.65
CA ALA A 426 -15.63 -25.94 1.83
C ALA A 426 -15.08 -26.10 3.26
N ARG A 427 -13.76 -26.07 3.42
CA ARG A 427 -13.10 -26.18 4.74
C ARG A 427 -12.15 -25.02 5.04
N GLY A 428 -11.52 -24.47 4.00
CA GLY A 428 -10.59 -23.35 4.08
C GLY A 428 -11.31 -22.03 4.35
N GLN A 429 -10.77 -21.26 5.31
CA GLN A 429 -11.31 -19.96 5.69
C GLN A 429 -11.45 -19.00 4.50
N HIS A 430 -10.47 -18.98 3.60
CA HIS A 430 -10.50 -18.10 2.42
C HIS A 430 -11.67 -18.45 1.47
N ALA A 431 -11.92 -19.74 1.24
CA ALA A 431 -13.04 -20.21 0.41
C ALA A 431 -14.39 -19.85 1.05
N LEU A 432 -14.55 -20.15 2.35
CA LEU A 432 -15.75 -19.81 3.12
C LEU A 432 -16.05 -18.30 3.04
N ARG A 433 -15.03 -17.46 3.22
CA ARG A 433 -15.16 -16.00 3.12
C ARG A 433 -15.68 -15.56 1.75
N GLN A 434 -15.08 -16.05 0.67
CA GLN A 434 -15.48 -15.63 -0.67
C GLN A 434 -16.87 -16.14 -1.03
N ILE A 435 -17.22 -17.37 -0.63
CA ILE A 435 -18.56 -17.94 -0.88
C ILE A 435 -19.62 -17.18 -0.10
N ALA A 436 -19.39 -16.89 1.19
CA ALA A 436 -20.30 -16.07 2.00
C ALA A 436 -20.47 -14.66 1.42
N GLY A 437 -19.38 -14.04 0.96
CA GLY A 437 -19.44 -12.76 0.25
C GLY A 437 -20.20 -12.83 -1.08
N ALA A 438 -20.08 -13.94 -1.83
CA ALA A 438 -20.86 -14.16 -3.04
C ALA A 438 -22.36 -14.28 -2.74
N ILE A 439 -22.74 -14.97 -1.67
CA ILE A 439 -24.13 -15.03 -1.18
C ILE A 439 -24.61 -13.61 -0.84
N ALA A 440 -23.84 -12.84 -0.05
CA ALA A 440 -24.18 -11.47 0.32
C ALA A 440 -24.29 -10.50 -0.89
N SER A 441 -23.70 -10.82 -2.04
CA SER A 441 -23.86 -10.00 -3.25
C SER A 441 -25.29 -9.92 -3.78
N LEU A 442 -26.19 -10.81 -3.34
CA LEU A 442 -27.64 -10.75 -3.61
C LEU A 442 -28.35 -9.61 -2.82
N GLY A 443 -27.69 -9.02 -1.83
CA GLY A 443 -28.27 -7.95 -1.01
C GLY A 443 -29.27 -8.48 0.04
N PRO A 444 -30.39 -7.76 0.30
CA PRO A 444 -31.36 -8.12 1.33
C PRO A 444 -31.94 -9.54 1.18
N ASP A 445 -32.04 -10.03 -0.05
CA ASP A 445 -32.59 -11.35 -0.37
C ASP A 445 -31.70 -12.51 0.14
N ALA A 446 -30.43 -12.23 0.48
CA ALA A 446 -29.53 -13.23 1.07
C ALA A 446 -29.65 -13.37 2.58
N VAL A 447 -30.32 -12.44 3.29
CA VAL A 447 -30.30 -12.40 4.76
C VAL A 447 -30.84 -13.70 5.36
N ASP A 448 -32.01 -14.16 4.89
CA ASP A 448 -32.62 -15.40 5.41
C ASP A 448 -31.72 -16.61 5.15
N ALA A 449 -31.12 -16.70 3.96
CA ALA A 449 -30.21 -17.79 3.61
C ALA A 449 -28.90 -17.77 4.44
N LEU A 450 -28.35 -16.59 4.72
CA LEU A 450 -27.16 -16.45 5.56
C LEU A 450 -27.44 -16.81 7.02
N VAL A 451 -28.61 -16.45 7.54
CA VAL A 451 -29.03 -16.81 8.90
C VAL A 451 -29.21 -18.32 9.03
N GLU A 452 -29.93 -18.96 8.09
CA GLU A 452 -30.11 -20.41 8.09
C GLU A 452 -28.77 -21.17 8.05
N GLU A 453 -27.83 -20.74 7.20
CA GLU A 453 -26.50 -21.37 7.13
C GLU A 453 -25.64 -21.08 8.37
N PHE A 454 -25.84 -19.93 9.02
CA PHE A 454 -25.11 -19.58 10.24
C PHE A 454 -25.56 -20.46 11.41
N GLU A 455 -26.87 -20.68 11.54
CA GLU A 455 -27.45 -21.57 12.56
C GLU A 455 -27.04 -23.03 12.34
N ALA A 456 -27.04 -23.48 11.09
CA ALA A 456 -26.65 -24.84 10.72
C ALA A 456 -25.13 -25.12 10.81
N ALA A 457 -24.29 -24.08 10.84
CA ALA A 457 -22.84 -24.25 10.87
C ALA A 457 -22.35 -24.76 12.23
N ASP A 458 -21.60 -25.86 12.25
CA ASP A 458 -21.02 -26.44 13.47
C ASP A 458 -19.68 -25.79 13.91
N GLY A 459 -19.03 -25.02 13.04
CA GLY A 459 -17.67 -24.50 13.24
C GLY A 459 -17.59 -22.98 13.40
N ALA A 460 -16.78 -22.52 14.37
CA ALA A 460 -16.57 -21.08 14.62
C ALA A 460 -16.05 -20.33 13.38
N VAL A 461 -15.14 -20.93 12.61
CA VAL A 461 -14.60 -20.31 11.38
C VAL A 461 -15.71 -20.02 10.35
N ALA A 462 -16.61 -20.98 10.11
CA ALA A 462 -17.72 -20.79 9.16
C ALA A 462 -18.70 -19.72 9.66
N ARG A 463 -19.04 -19.75 10.96
CA ARG A 463 -19.89 -18.74 11.60
C ARG A 463 -19.27 -17.34 11.51
N THR A 464 -17.96 -17.21 11.70
CA THR A 464 -17.24 -15.92 11.60
C THR A 464 -17.37 -15.33 10.20
N GLU A 465 -17.18 -16.14 9.15
CA GLU A 465 -17.28 -15.64 7.77
C GLU A 465 -18.72 -15.29 7.36
N LEU A 466 -19.72 -16.02 7.88
CA LEU A 466 -21.14 -15.69 7.68
C LEU A 466 -21.56 -14.42 8.45
N ALA A 467 -21.10 -14.24 9.70
CA ALA A 467 -21.29 -13.02 10.47
C ALA A 467 -20.70 -11.80 9.74
N ARG A 468 -19.49 -11.94 9.20
CA ARG A 468 -18.86 -10.90 8.37
C ARG A 468 -19.70 -10.53 7.16
N ALA A 469 -20.18 -11.53 6.42
CA ALA A 469 -21.02 -11.32 5.23
C ALA A 469 -22.33 -10.60 5.58
N MET A 470 -22.98 -10.96 6.69
CA MET A 470 -24.15 -10.24 7.20
C MET A 470 -23.82 -8.80 7.62
N GLY A 471 -22.65 -8.57 8.21
CA GLY A 471 -22.15 -7.22 8.53
C GLY A 471 -21.90 -6.35 7.29
N GLU A 472 -21.44 -6.93 6.18
CA GLU A 472 -21.24 -6.22 4.90
C GLU A 472 -22.58 -5.78 4.25
N LEU A 473 -23.68 -6.50 4.52
CA LEU A 473 -25.04 -6.08 4.14
C LEU A 473 -25.55 -4.86 4.93
N GLY A 474 -24.94 -4.57 6.08
CA GLY A 474 -25.30 -3.44 6.93
C GLY A 474 -26.75 -3.52 7.43
N PRO A 475 -27.51 -2.41 7.47
CA PRO A 475 -28.86 -2.38 8.04
C PRO A 475 -29.87 -3.34 7.43
N ALA A 476 -29.63 -3.85 6.22
CA ALA A 476 -30.49 -4.86 5.60
C ALA A 476 -30.54 -6.17 6.41
N ALA A 477 -29.48 -6.48 7.16
CA ALA A 477 -29.39 -7.70 7.98
C ALA A 477 -29.90 -7.51 9.42
N ILE A 478 -30.79 -6.53 9.69
CA ILE A 478 -31.33 -6.28 11.05
C ILE A 478 -32.01 -7.51 11.66
N ARG A 479 -32.58 -8.39 10.83
CA ARG A 479 -33.22 -9.64 11.28
C ARG A 479 -32.21 -10.66 11.83
N ALA A 480 -30.91 -10.53 11.52
CA ALA A 480 -29.87 -11.41 12.02
C ALA A 480 -29.37 -11.04 13.43
N VAL A 481 -29.77 -9.89 13.99
CA VAL A 481 -29.24 -9.37 15.27
C VAL A 481 -29.42 -10.37 16.41
N ALA A 482 -30.59 -11.00 16.54
CA ALA A 482 -30.87 -11.94 17.63
C ALA A 482 -30.00 -13.20 17.54
N CYS A 483 -29.91 -13.79 16.35
CA CYS A 483 -29.11 -14.99 16.09
C CYS A 483 -27.60 -14.73 16.30
N LEU A 484 -27.11 -13.58 15.83
CA LEU A 484 -25.73 -13.16 16.04
C LEU A 484 -25.43 -12.94 17.55
N ALA A 485 -26.33 -12.30 18.27
CA ALA A 485 -26.17 -12.07 19.71
C ALA A 485 -26.10 -13.38 20.51
N GLU A 486 -27.03 -14.30 20.26
CA GLU A 486 -27.05 -15.62 20.91
C GLU A 486 -25.75 -16.41 20.62
N ALA A 487 -25.23 -16.32 19.40
CA ALA A 487 -23.98 -16.98 19.05
C ALA A 487 -22.75 -16.35 19.72
N ALA A 488 -22.75 -15.04 19.98
CA ALA A 488 -21.69 -14.39 20.73
C ALA A 488 -21.73 -14.78 22.23
N GLU A 489 -22.91 -14.89 22.83
CA GLU A 489 -23.09 -15.28 24.23
C GLU A 489 -22.66 -16.73 24.50
N ASN A 490 -22.96 -17.63 23.56
CA ASN A 490 -22.69 -19.06 23.72
C ASN A 490 -21.29 -19.50 23.24
N SER A 491 -20.49 -18.59 22.68
CA SER A 491 -19.18 -18.92 22.11
C SER A 491 -18.04 -18.53 23.04
N SER A 492 -17.02 -19.39 23.13
CA SER A 492 -15.73 -19.07 23.76
C SER A 492 -14.66 -18.64 22.75
N ASP A 493 -14.98 -18.65 21.45
CA ASP A 493 -14.06 -18.25 20.38
C ASP A 493 -14.07 -16.73 20.21
N GLY A 494 -12.98 -16.09 20.64
CA GLY A 494 -12.82 -14.63 20.57
C GLY A 494 -12.83 -14.06 19.15
N THR A 495 -12.46 -14.85 18.14
CA THR A 495 -12.50 -14.39 16.74
C THR A 495 -13.93 -14.26 16.24
N LEU A 496 -14.79 -15.23 16.60
CA LEU A 496 -16.21 -15.18 16.30
C LEU A 496 -16.89 -14.03 17.03
N VAL A 497 -16.68 -13.93 18.35
CA VAL A 497 -17.31 -12.89 19.18
C VAL A 497 -16.89 -11.48 18.71
N GLY A 498 -15.61 -11.29 18.37
CA GLY A 498 -15.10 -10.04 17.81
C GLY A 498 -15.73 -9.68 16.47
N GLU A 499 -15.82 -10.63 15.53
CA GLU A 499 -16.44 -10.38 14.23
C GLU A 499 -17.94 -10.13 14.35
N VAL A 500 -18.64 -10.84 15.25
CA VAL A 500 -20.05 -10.60 15.55
C VAL A 500 -20.27 -9.19 16.08
N ALA A 501 -19.43 -8.71 17.00
CA ALA A 501 -19.51 -7.35 17.50
C ALA A 501 -19.37 -6.32 16.35
N ASP A 502 -18.43 -6.54 15.44
CA ASP A 502 -18.22 -5.69 14.28
C ASP A 502 -19.38 -5.76 13.27
N ALA A 503 -19.94 -6.95 13.05
CA ALA A 503 -21.11 -7.15 12.20
C ALA A 503 -22.34 -6.41 12.77
N LEU A 504 -22.63 -6.58 14.05
CA LEU A 504 -23.74 -5.90 14.73
C LEU A 504 -23.60 -4.38 14.71
N ARG A 505 -22.37 -3.87 14.83
CA ARG A 505 -22.08 -2.43 14.68
C ARG A 505 -22.43 -1.92 13.28
N LYS A 506 -22.09 -2.66 12.22
CA LYS A 506 -22.42 -2.29 10.82
C LYS A 506 -23.91 -2.43 10.52
N ILE A 507 -24.58 -3.41 11.12
CA ILE A 507 -26.02 -3.64 11.00
C ILE A 507 -26.82 -2.55 11.72
N GLY A 508 -26.26 -1.96 12.78
CA GLY A 508 -26.94 -0.96 13.61
C GLY A 508 -27.81 -1.61 14.69
N ALA A 509 -27.28 -2.63 15.35
CA ALA A 509 -27.92 -3.27 16.50
C ALA A 509 -28.18 -2.27 17.65
N PRO A 510 -29.15 -2.57 18.55
CA PRO A 510 -29.37 -1.78 19.76
C PRO A 510 -28.08 -1.54 20.54
N ALA A 511 -27.88 -0.31 21.01
CA ALA A 511 -26.59 0.13 21.53
C ALA A 511 -26.18 -0.62 22.81
N ASP A 512 -27.15 -0.93 23.67
CA ASP A 512 -27.00 -1.72 24.89
C ASP A 512 -26.55 -3.17 24.61
N LEU A 513 -27.19 -3.81 23.62
CA LEU A 513 -26.82 -5.14 23.16
C LEU A 513 -25.42 -5.14 22.53
N LEU A 514 -25.13 -4.16 21.67
CA LEU A 514 -23.82 -4.02 21.05
C LEU A 514 -22.72 -3.82 22.11
N ALA A 515 -22.96 -2.96 23.11
CA ALA A 515 -22.02 -2.74 24.21
C ALA A 515 -21.77 -4.03 25.00
N THR A 516 -22.82 -4.82 25.25
CA THR A 516 -22.71 -6.13 25.94
C THR A 516 -21.81 -7.09 25.17
N ILE A 517 -22.03 -7.22 23.86
CA ILE A 517 -21.25 -8.14 23.01
C ILE A 517 -19.83 -7.63 22.78
N GLN A 518 -19.61 -6.32 22.66
CA GLN A 518 -18.28 -5.72 22.61
C GLN A 518 -17.49 -6.01 23.90
N THR A 519 -18.14 -5.96 25.07
CA THR A 519 -17.51 -6.36 26.32
C THR A 519 -17.14 -7.85 26.34
N ALA A 520 -18.04 -8.73 25.87
CA ALA A 520 -17.72 -10.15 25.72
C ALA A 520 -16.50 -10.36 24.80
N ALA A 521 -16.43 -9.64 23.67
CA ALA A 521 -15.29 -9.69 22.74
C ALA A 521 -13.97 -9.27 23.42
N LEU A 522 -14.00 -8.26 24.29
CA LEU A 522 -12.83 -7.79 25.03
C LEU A 522 -12.24 -8.87 25.95
N LYS A 523 -13.08 -9.70 26.60
CA LYS A 523 -12.63 -10.80 27.47
C LYS A 523 -11.79 -11.84 26.73
N HIS A 524 -12.12 -12.10 25.47
CA HIS A 524 -11.41 -13.10 24.66
C HIS A 524 -10.18 -12.53 23.92
N GLY A 525 -9.99 -11.22 23.92
CA GLY A 525 -8.87 -10.53 23.27
C GLY A 525 -7.53 -10.76 23.97
N ARG A 526 -6.80 -11.82 23.60
CA ARG A 526 -5.40 -12.03 24.04
C ARG A 526 -4.44 -11.10 23.29
N SER A 527 -4.40 -9.81 23.63
CA SER A 527 -3.26 -8.88 23.48
C SER A 527 -3.73 -7.42 23.37
N GLY A 528 -2.94 -6.50 23.95
CA GLY A 528 -3.28 -5.08 24.10
C GLY A 528 -3.51 -4.26 22.81
N TYR A 529 -3.33 -4.85 21.61
CA TYR A 529 -3.65 -4.17 20.35
C TYR A 529 -5.11 -4.37 19.91
N GLY A 530 -5.73 -5.51 20.24
CA GLY A 530 -7.13 -5.77 19.90
C GLY A 530 -8.12 -5.10 20.87
N THR A 531 -7.72 -4.96 22.13
CA THR A 531 -8.56 -4.36 23.18
C THR A 531 -8.78 -2.87 22.98
N ASP A 532 -7.74 -2.12 22.57
CA ASP A 532 -7.83 -0.68 22.31
C ASP A 532 -8.74 -0.37 21.10
N GLY A 533 -8.69 -1.22 20.07
CA GLY A 533 -9.57 -1.10 18.90
C GLY A 533 -11.05 -1.23 19.24
N ILE A 534 -11.43 -2.19 20.09
CA ILE A 534 -12.83 -2.36 20.51
C ILE A 534 -13.24 -1.23 21.46
N LEU A 535 -12.41 -0.90 22.47
CA LEU A 535 -12.70 0.15 23.45
C LEU A 535 -12.97 1.52 22.79
N THR A 536 -12.22 1.86 21.73
CA THR A 536 -12.42 3.13 20.99
C THR A 536 -13.71 3.17 20.19
N THR A 537 -14.32 2.02 19.88
CA THR A 537 -15.62 1.96 19.18
C THR A 537 -16.83 1.96 20.11
N MET A 538 -16.63 1.71 21.41
CA MET A 538 -17.70 1.74 22.42
C MET A 538 -18.14 3.17 22.69
N ARG A 539 -19.45 3.40 22.73
CA ARG A 539 -20.01 4.73 23.00
C ARG A 539 -20.16 4.97 24.51
N PRO A 540 -19.59 6.04 25.08
CA PRO A 540 -19.81 6.39 26.48
C PRO A 540 -21.29 6.68 26.77
N GLY A 541 -21.77 6.28 27.96
CA GLY A 541 -23.14 6.52 28.41
C GLY A 541 -24.15 5.44 28.05
N ILE A 542 -23.73 4.42 27.30
CA ILE A 542 -24.54 3.22 27.05
C ILE A 542 -24.32 2.23 28.18
N VAL A 543 -25.41 1.73 28.75
CA VAL A 543 -25.39 0.76 29.85
C VAL A 543 -25.55 -0.65 29.26
N PRO A 544 -24.51 -1.51 29.32
CA PRO A 544 -24.60 -2.90 28.88
C PRO A 544 -25.28 -3.78 29.95
N SER A 545 -25.31 -5.10 29.75
CA SER A 545 -25.81 -6.05 30.75
C SER A 545 -25.05 -5.92 32.09
N PRO A 546 -25.68 -6.22 33.24
CA PRO A 546 -25.02 -6.14 34.54
C PRO A 546 -23.73 -6.98 34.63
N GLU A 547 -23.72 -8.16 34.00
CA GLU A 547 -22.53 -9.02 33.91
C GLU A 547 -21.40 -8.35 33.11
N ALA A 548 -21.73 -7.72 31.98
CA ALA A 548 -20.76 -6.95 31.20
C ALA A 548 -20.20 -5.74 31.97
N ILE A 549 -20.98 -5.11 32.86
CA ILE A 549 -20.44 -4.06 33.73
C ILE A 549 -19.39 -4.65 34.68
N CYS A 550 -19.67 -5.78 35.32
CA CYS A 550 -18.68 -6.48 36.16
C CYS A 550 -17.42 -6.84 35.37
N ASP A 551 -17.58 -7.30 34.14
CA ASP A 551 -16.45 -7.66 33.27
C ASP A 551 -15.57 -6.46 32.90
N LEU A 552 -16.18 -5.30 32.63
CA LEU A 552 -15.45 -4.05 32.41
C LEU A 552 -14.70 -3.60 33.67
N VAL A 553 -15.29 -3.82 34.85
CA VAL A 553 -14.64 -3.54 36.14
C VAL A 553 -13.46 -4.48 36.39
N ASP A 554 -13.60 -5.78 36.10
CA ASP A 554 -12.50 -6.75 36.21
C ASP A 554 -11.34 -6.41 35.26
N MET A 555 -11.66 -5.98 34.04
CA MET A 555 -10.66 -5.47 33.10
C MET A 555 -10.01 -4.18 33.61
N LEU A 556 -10.77 -3.28 34.25
CA LEU A 556 -10.22 -2.07 34.85
C LEU A 556 -9.23 -2.41 35.97
N VAL A 557 -9.56 -3.39 36.81
CA VAL A 557 -8.67 -3.90 37.87
C VAL A 557 -7.39 -4.46 37.27
N THR A 558 -7.50 -5.21 36.17
CA THR A 558 -6.37 -5.86 35.50
C THR A 558 -5.44 -4.86 34.80
N HIS A 559 -6.00 -3.87 34.11
CA HIS A 559 -5.24 -2.89 33.31
C HIS A 559 -4.83 -1.63 34.10
N GLY A 560 -5.45 -1.37 35.24
CA GLY A 560 -5.14 -0.22 36.10
C GLY A 560 -5.17 1.12 35.36
N MET A 561 -4.02 1.83 35.34
CA MET A 561 -3.89 3.19 34.80
C MET A 561 -3.29 3.25 33.38
N ASP A 562 -3.18 2.11 32.70
CA ASP A 562 -2.73 2.00 31.32
C ASP A 562 -3.71 2.72 30.35
N PRO A 563 -3.33 2.96 29.08
CA PRO A 563 -4.23 3.60 28.11
C PRO A 563 -5.61 2.95 28.01
N SER A 564 -5.68 1.62 28.07
CA SER A 564 -6.96 0.86 28.10
C SER A 564 -7.74 1.10 29.39
N GLY A 565 -7.05 1.13 30.53
CA GLY A 565 -7.64 1.48 31.83
C GLY A 565 -8.27 2.87 31.84
N ARG A 566 -7.63 3.88 31.23
CA ARG A 566 -8.20 5.23 31.11
C ARG A 566 -9.46 5.29 30.23
N HIS A 567 -9.53 4.46 29.18
CA HIS A 567 -10.75 4.33 28.39
C HIS A 567 -11.86 3.66 29.21
N LEU A 568 -11.53 2.59 29.94
CA LEU A 568 -12.47 1.88 30.83
C LEU A 568 -13.02 2.80 31.92
N THR A 569 -12.19 3.63 32.58
CA THR A 569 -12.69 4.60 33.57
C THR A 569 -13.65 5.62 32.96
N THR A 570 -13.42 6.02 31.71
CA THR A 570 -14.30 6.94 30.99
C THR A 570 -15.63 6.28 30.63
N LEU A 571 -15.60 5.03 30.15
CA LEU A 571 -16.80 4.25 29.82
C LEU A 571 -17.65 3.99 31.07
N LEU A 572 -17.06 3.42 32.12
CA LEU A 572 -17.73 3.12 33.39
C LEU A 572 -18.24 4.39 34.07
N GLY A 573 -17.47 5.48 34.03
CA GLY A 573 -17.88 6.77 34.57
C GLY A 573 -19.13 7.34 33.88
N ALA A 574 -19.23 7.18 32.55
CA ALA A 574 -20.37 7.63 31.79
C ALA A 574 -21.63 6.76 31.97
N MET A 575 -21.50 5.50 32.41
CA MET A 575 -22.63 4.62 32.72
C MET A 575 -23.41 5.06 33.98
N GLY A 576 -22.82 5.91 34.83
CA GLY A 576 -23.48 6.48 35.99
C GLY A 576 -23.79 5.45 37.08
N ALA A 577 -24.98 5.54 37.68
CA ALA A 577 -25.38 4.76 38.85
C ALA A 577 -25.28 3.23 38.67
N ALA A 578 -25.44 2.73 37.44
CA ALA A 578 -25.36 1.30 37.15
C ALA A 578 -23.99 0.68 37.44
N ALA A 579 -22.91 1.48 37.39
CA ALA A 579 -21.55 1.01 37.64
C ALA A 579 -21.10 1.16 39.10
N VAL A 580 -21.87 1.83 39.96
CA VAL A 580 -21.47 2.17 41.34
C VAL A 580 -21.26 0.91 42.19
N GLU A 581 -22.27 0.05 42.29
CA GLU A 581 -22.18 -1.17 43.13
C GLU A 581 -21.06 -2.13 42.67
N PRO A 582 -20.90 -2.46 41.37
CA PRO A 582 -19.77 -3.26 40.90
C PRO A 582 -18.40 -2.63 41.20
N LEU A 583 -18.25 -1.31 41.04
CA LEU A 583 -17.00 -0.61 41.33
C LEU A 583 -16.69 -0.59 42.83
N LEU A 584 -17.70 -0.41 43.70
CA LEU A 584 -17.52 -0.45 45.16
C LEU A 584 -17.10 -1.86 45.62
N ALA A 585 -17.73 -2.89 45.08
CA ALA A 585 -17.38 -4.28 45.36
C ALA A 585 -15.92 -4.57 44.94
N ALA A 586 -15.52 -4.13 43.75
CA ALA A 586 -14.14 -4.29 43.27
C ALA A 586 -13.13 -3.47 44.10
N LEU A 587 -13.49 -2.26 44.55
CA LEU A 587 -12.63 -1.44 45.40
C LEU A 587 -12.30 -2.14 46.73
N GLY A 588 -13.27 -2.84 47.31
CA GLY A 588 -13.07 -3.61 48.54
C GLY A 588 -12.19 -4.85 48.37
N GLN A 589 -12.11 -5.41 47.16
CA GLN A 589 -11.34 -6.62 46.85
C GLN A 589 -9.97 -6.33 46.23
N ALA A 590 -9.75 -5.12 45.71
CA ALA A 590 -8.52 -4.73 45.02
C ALA A 590 -7.31 -4.65 45.97
N GLY A 591 -6.40 -5.63 45.83
CA GLY A 591 -5.15 -5.69 46.59
C GLY A 591 -4.08 -4.69 46.12
N GLU A 592 -4.03 -4.38 44.82
CA GLU A 592 -3.01 -3.50 44.24
C GLU A 592 -3.45 -2.02 44.28
N PRO A 593 -2.59 -1.09 44.77
CA PRO A 593 -2.93 0.33 44.85
C PRO A 593 -3.32 0.96 43.51
N ARG A 594 -2.67 0.56 42.42
CA ARG A 594 -2.95 1.09 41.07
C ARG A 594 -4.36 0.80 40.60
N ALA A 595 -4.86 -0.42 40.87
CA ALA A 595 -6.24 -0.80 40.55
C ALA A 595 -7.24 0.03 41.37
N ARG A 596 -6.97 0.24 42.67
CA ARG A 596 -7.81 1.08 43.54
C ARG A 596 -7.91 2.52 43.03
N TYR A 597 -6.80 3.12 42.61
CA TYR A 597 -6.81 4.48 42.06
C TYR A 597 -7.62 4.59 40.77
N ALA A 598 -7.55 3.58 39.90
CA ALA A 598 -8.33 3.53 38.66
C ALA A 598 -9.84 3.40 38.94
N ILE A 599 -10.22 2.56 39.92
CA ILE A 599 -11.61 2.42 40.38
C ILE A 599 -12.12 3.73 40.98
N ILE A 600 -11.35 4.38 41.86
CA ILE A 600 -11.72 5.67 42.46
C ILE A 600 -11.87 6.74 41.37
N ASN A 601 -11.06 6.71 40.31
CA ASN A 601 -11.22 7.60 39.16
C ASN A 601 -12.55 7.39 38.43
N ALA A 602 -12.93 6.13 38.19
CA ALA A 602 -14.21 5.80 37.57
C ALA A 602 -15.37 6.29 38.45
N LEU A 603 -15.32 6.04 39.77
CA LEU A 603 -16.30 6.52 40.74
C LEU A 603 -16.37 8.06 40.80
N GLY A 604 -15.22 8.73 40.74
CA GLY A 604 -15.13 10.20 40.65
C GLY A 604 -15.76 10.77 39.38
N ARG A 605 -15.73 10.03 38.26
CA ARG A 605 -16.43 10.43 37.04
C ARG A 605 -17.95 10.25 37.14
N ILE A 606 -18.43 9.32 37.97
CA ILE A 606 -19.86 9.15 38.27
C ILE A 606 -20.36 10.29 39.17
N GLY A 607 -19.59 10.65 40.20
CA GLY A 607 -19.87 11.77 41.09
C GLY A 607 -20.70 11.39 42.34
N PRO A 608 -21.65 12.23 42.78
CA PRO A 608 -22.40 12.05 44.05
C PRO A 608 -23.00 10.66 44.34
N PRO A 609 -23.49 9.90 43.35
CA PRO A 609 -23.99 8.54 43.60
C PRO A 609 -22.95 7.58 44.18
N ALA A 610 -21.65 7.90 44.07
CA ALA A 610 -20.54 7.08 44.56
C ALA A 610 -20.06 7.47 45.97
N GLU A 611 -20.83 8.23 46.75
CA GLU A 611 -20.44 8.75 48.08
C GLU A 611 -19.92 7.67 49.04
N ALA A 612 -20.41 6.43 48.95
CA ALA A 612 -19.93 5.31 49.75
C ALA A 612 -18.43 4.98 49.57
N ALA A 613 -17.79 5.49 48.51
CA ALA A 613 -16.36 5.32 48.27
C ALA A 613 -15.47 6.35 49.00
N LEU A 614 -16.07 7.40 49.59
CA LEU A 614 -15.36 8.59 50.08
C LEU A 614 -14.32 8.25 51.16
N ASP A 615 -14.71 7.46 52.16
CA ASP A 615 -13.82 7.02 53.25
C ASP A 615 -12.61 6.24 52.73
N THR A 616 -12.82 5.43 51.69
CA THR A 616 -11.74 4.65 51.06
C THR A 616 -10.85 5.56 50.23
N ALA A 617 -11.42 6.51 49.48
CA ALA A 617 -10.67 7.46 48.68
C ALA A 617 -9.78 8.38 49.53
N VAL A 618 -10.26 8.85 50.69
CA VAL A 618 -9.46 9.67 51.62
C VAL A 618 -8.29 8.86 52.21
N ARG A 619 -8.51 7.61 52.60
CA ARG A 619 -7.44 6.73 53.09
C ARG A 619 -6.38 6.45 52.02
N GLU A 620 -6.80 6.16 50.79
CA GLU A 620 -5.87 5.96 49.67
C GLU A 620 -5.12 7.25 49.31
N LEU A 621 -5.74 8.42 49.44
CA LEU A 621 -5.07 9.72 49.25
C LEU A 621 -3.95 9.92 50.30
N ALA A 622 -4.21 9.59 51.56
CA ALA A 622 -3.22 9.64 52.63
C ALA A 622 -2.06 8.65 52.43
N ALA A 623 -2.37 7.45 51.93
CA ALA A 623 -1.39 6.39 51.68
C ALA A 623 -0.55 6.61 50.40
N ALA A 624 -1.08 7.35 49.42
CA ALA A 624 -0.41 7.58 48.13
C ALA A 624 0.95 8.27 48.31
N GLN A 625 1.97 7.78 47.61
CA GLN A 625 3.33 8.32 47.65
C GLN A 625 3.61 9.33 46.53
N GLU A 626 3.00 9.13 45.37
CA GLU A 626 3.20 9.99 44.19
C GLU A 626 2.22 11.17 44.19
N ASP A 627 2.73 12.38 43.96
CA ASP A 627 1.89 13.58 43.90
C ASP A 627 0.96 13.61 42.67
N SER A 628 1.29 12.90 41.58
CA SER A 628 0.39 12.70 40.43
C SER A 628 -0.89 11.96 40.84
N VAL A 629 -0.74 10.88 41.61
CA VAL A 629 -1.84 10.07 42.15
C VAL A 629 -2.63 10.87 43.18
N ARG A 630 -1.95 11.57 44.10
CA ARG A 630 -2.62 12.42 45.09
C ARG A 630 -3.47 13.50 44.43
N LEU A 631 -2.96 14.15 43.38
CA LEU A 631 -3.72 15.18 42.66
C LEU A 631 -5.00 14.61 42.05
N GLN A 632 -4.91 13.45 41.42
CA GLN A 632 -6.07 12.75 40.86
C GLN A 632 -7.09 12.38 41.96
N LEU A 633 -6.63 11.78 43.07
CA LEU A 633 -7.50 11.40 44.17
C LEU A 633 -8.18 12.60 44.84
N VAL A 634 -7.50 13.73 44.99
CA VAL A 634 -8.13 14.98 45.50
C VAL A 634 -9.26 15.45 44.58
N ASP A 635 -9.06 15.36 43.25
CA ASP A 635 -10.10 15.70 42.28
C ASP A 635 -11.27 14.72 42.34
N ASP A 636 -10.98 13.44 42.43
CA ASP A 636 -11.98 12.39 42.45
C ASP A 636 -12.82 12.47 43.73
N ILE A 637 -12.19 12.67 44.90
CA ILE A 637 -12.86 12.94 46.19
C ILE A 637 -13.84 14.10 46.06
N ARG A 638 -13.39 15.22 45.48
CA ARG A 638 -14.22 16.41 45.30
C ARG A 638 -15.42 16.17 44.38
N ARG A 639 -15.28 15.29 43.38
CA ARG A 639 -16.40 14.90 42.49
C ARG A 639 -17.36 13.92 43.16
N ILE A 640 -16.84 12.98 43.95
CA ILE A 640 -17.61 11.96 44.66
C ILE A 640 -18.51 12.58 45.72
N GLY A 641 -18.00 13.50 46.54
CA GLY A 641 -18.78 14.00 47.65
C GLY A 641 -18.01 14.97 48.55
N ARG A 642 -18.60 15.32 49.69
CA ARG A 642 -18.00 16.24 50.67
C ARG A 642 -17.47 15.44 51.86
N PRO A 643 -16.15 15.46 52.13
CA PRO A 643 -15.60 14.78 53.31
C PRO A 643 -16.20 15.32 54.61
N GLY A 644 -16.60 14.43 55.52
CA GLY A 644 -17.02 14.79 56.87
C GLY A 644 -15.84 14.97 57.85
N PRO A 645 -16.10 15.45 59.08
CA PRO A 645 -15.07 15.76 60.09
C PRO A 645 -14.12 14.60 60.42
N GLU A 646 -14.59 13.36 60.29
CA GLU A 646 -13.82 12.13 60.47
C GLU A 646 -12.59 12.04 59.53
N HIS A 647 -12.65 12.69 58.36
CA HIS A 647 -11.60 12.70 57.35
C HIS A 647 -10.54 13.80 57.56
N LEU A 648 -10.79 14.73 58.49
CA LEU A 648 -10.02 15.98 58.59
C LEU A 648 -8.53 15.75 58.90
N ASN A 649 -8.22 14.78 59.77
CA ASN A 649 -6.84 14.50 60.16
C ASN A 649 -6.03 13.95 58.99
N ASP A 650 -6.58 12.99 58.24
CA ASP A 650 -5.93 12.37 57.08
C ASP A 650 -5.66 13.41 55.98
N LEU A 651 -6.63 14.29 55.71
CA LEU A 651 -6.48 15.36 54.73
C LEU A 651 -5.42 16.39 55.17
N LEU A 652 -5.34 16.75 56.46
CA LEU A 652 -4.31 17.65 56.97
C LEU A 652 -2.91 16.99 56.91
N ASP A 653 -2.81 15.69 57.12
CA ASP A 653 -1.55 14.95 56.99
C ASP A 653 -1.06 14.94 55.54
N VAL A 654 -1.94 14.75 54.56
CA VAL A 654 -1.60 14.92 53.13
C VAL A 654 -1.09 16.33 52.85
N MET A 655 -1.72 17.35 53.44
CA MET A 655 -1.32 18.75 53.28
C MET A 655 0.07 19.04 53.89
N ARG A 656 0.45 18.31 54.95
CA ARG A 656 1.78 18.40 55.58
C ARG A 656 2.85 17.68 54.76
N CYS A 657 2.54 16.49 54.26
CA CYS A 657 3.48 15.58 53.62
C CYS A 657 3.71 15.88 52.13
N SER A 658 2.72 16.41 51.41
CA SER A 658 2.91 16.79 50.00
C SER A 658 3.72 18.08 49.86
N THR A 659 4.55 18.15 48.82
CA THR A 659 5.37 19.32 48.43
C THR A 659 4.87 19.98 47.15
N PHE A 660 3.79 19.47 46.55
CA PHE A 660 3.30 19.91 45.25
C PHE A 660 2.17 20.91 45.36
N LEU A 661 2.42 22.13 44.86
CA LEU A 661 1.52 23.28 45.00
C LEU A 661 0.08 23.00 44.54
N PRO A 662 -0.20 22.36 43.37
CA PRO A 662 -1.56 22.05 42.95
C PRO A 662 -2.36 21.19 43.94
N ILE A 663 -1.72 20.27 44.66
CA ILE A 663 -2.41 19.47 45.69
C ILE A 663 -2.88 20.38 46.80
N TRP A 664 -2.02 21.26 47.33
CA TRP A 664 -2.41 22.17 48.41
C TRP A 664 -3.59 23.06 48.03
N TRP A 665 -3.62 23.57 46.79
CA TRP A 665 -4.74 24.39 46.31
C TRP A 665 -6.05 23.61 46.24
N ARG A 666 -6.04 22.42 45.62
CA ARG A 666 -7.26 21.62 45.45
C ARG A 666 -7.74 21.04 46.77
N LEU A 667 -6.82 20.58 47.61
CA LEU A 667 -7.11 20.08 48.95
C LEU A 667 -7.59 21.19 49.89
N GLY A 668 -7.06 22.40 49.75
CA GLY A 668 -7.57 23.58 50.44
C GLY A 668 -9.03 23.87 50.12
N ILE A 669 -9.47 23.69 48.87
CA ILE A 669 -10.89 23.81 48.49
C ILE A 669 -11.71 22.68 49.14
N VAL A 670 -11.23 21.44 49.10
CA VAL A 670 -11.92 20.31 49.76
C VAL A 670 -12.10 20.56 51.26
N LEU A 671 -11.05 21.03 51.94
CA LEU A 671 -11.10 21.39 53.37
C LEU A 671 -12.02 22.60 53.63
N ALA A 672 -12.12 23.54 52.69
CA ALA A 672 -13.06 24.65 52.78
C ALA A 672 -14.52 24.17 52.69
N ASP A 673 -14.80 23.23 51.78
CA ASP A 673 -16.13 22.64 51.61
C ASP A 673 -16.60 21.84 52.85
N MET A 674 -15.70 21.43 53.75
CA MET A 674 -16.04 20.76 55.02
C MET A 674 -16.70 21.68 56.05
N GLY A 675 -16.55 23.01 55.92
CA GLY A 675 -17.14 23.98 56.85
C GLY A 675 -16.35 24.23 58.14
N GLU A 676 -17.04 24.71 59.17
CA GLU A 676 -16.50 25.12 60.48
C GLU A 676 -15.48 24.15 61.12
N PRO A 677 -15.65 22.81 61.04
CA PRO A 677 -14.69 21.86 61.63
C PRO A 677 -13.25 22.02 61.14
N ALA A 678 -13.04 22.51 59.92
CA ALA A 678 -11.71 22.67 59.33
C ALA A 678 -11.00 23.98 59.73
N VAL A 679 -11.72 24.99 60.25
CA VAL A 679 -11.18 26.35 60.47
C VAL A 679 -10.05 26.37 61.50
N ALA A 680 -10.28 25.82 62.70
CA ALA A 680 -9.28 25.83 63.76
C ALA A 680 -8.01 25.01 63.40
N PRO A 681 -8.14 23.80 62.82
CA PRO A 681 -6.98 23.05 62.35
C PRO A 681 -6.21 23.71 61.21
N LEU A 682 -6.88 24.37 60.26
CA LEU A 682 -6.24 25.13 59.18
C LEU A 682 -5.48 26.36 59.71
N LEU A 683 -6.05 27.09 60.68
CA LEU A 683 -5.36 28.22 61.35
C LEU A 683 -4.10 27.75 62.09
N LYS A 684 -4.15 26.58 62.72
CA LYS A 684 -2.98 25.97 63.34
C LYS A 684 -1.92 25.64 62.29
N LEU A 685 -2.30 24.98 61.20
CA LEU A 685 -1.38 24.65 60.11
C LEU A 685 -0.75 25.88 59.45
N LEU A 686 -1.51 26.98 59.28
CA LEU A 686 -1.02 28.25 58.74
C LEU A 686 0.12 28.85 59.59
N LYS A 687 0.00 28.76 60.92
CA LYS A 687 1.00 29.25 61.88
C LYS A 687 2.26 28.38 61.89
N GLU A 688 2.09 27.07 61.71
CA GLU A 688 3.18 26.09 61.77
C GLU A 688 4.00 26.01 60.48
N THR A 689 3.37 26.17 59.31
CA THR A 689 4.06 26.03 58.03
C THR A 689 4.97 27.22 57.71
N GLN A 690 6.16 26.96 57.17
CA GLN A 690 7.10 27.98 56.66
C GLN A 690 7.09 28.08 55.12
N ASP A 691 6.36 27.19 54.44
CA ASP A 691 6.29 27.16 52.98
C ASP A 691 5.30 28.22 52.46
N ASN A 692 5.79 29.13 51.61
CA ASN A 692 4.98 30.23 51.09
C ASN A 692 3.83 29.76 50.19
N GLY A 693 4.00 28.67 49.44
CA GLY A 693 2.95 28.10 48.60
C GLY A 693 1.84 27.47 49.44
N ARG A 694 2.23 26.69 50.46
CA ARG A 694 1.29 26.07 51.41
C ARG A 694 0.55 27.13 52.22
N ARG A 695 1.24 28.15 52.73
CA ARG A 695 0.62 29.29 53.42
C ARG A 695 -0.45 29.96 52.57
N ARG A 696 -0.17 30.20 51.29
CA ARG A 696 -1.13 30.81 50.35
C ARG A 696 -2.35 29.93 50.12
N ALA A 697 -2.16 28.62 49.92
CA ALA A 697 -3.27 27.69 49.74
C ALA A 697 -4.15 27.58 51.00
N VAL A 698 -3.55 27.46 52.19
CA VAL A 698 -4.25 27.45 53.49
C VAL A 698 -5.01 28.76 53.71
N ALA A 699 -4.37 29.90 53.45
CA ALA A 699 -5.01 31.21 53.61
C ALA A 699 -6.20 31.38 52.65
N ASN A 700 -6.08 30.87 51.42
CA ASN A 700 -7.18 30.88 50.45
C ASN A 700 -8.34 29.96 50.87
N ALA A 701 -8.05 28.77 51.40
CA ALA A 701 -9.08 27.92 52.00
C ALA A 701 -9.80 28.64 53.15
N LEU A 702 -9.03 29.28 54.04
CA LEU A 702 -9.57 30.03 55.16
C LEU A 702 -10.42 31.24 54.74
N SER A 703 -10.06 31.93 53.65
CA SER A 703 -10.84 33.06 53.15
C SER A 703 -12.19 32.67 52.57
N GLN A 704 -12.38 31.41 52.16
CA GLN A 704 -13.67 30.91 51.67
C GLN A 704 -14.72 30.78 52.78
N PHE A 705 -14.32 30.60 54.04
CA PHE A 705 -15.25 30.64 55.19
C PHE A 705 -15.71 32.07 55.54
N GLY A 706 -14.90 33.08 55.21
CA GLY A 706 -15.14 34.48 55.56
C GLY A 706 -16.13 35.23 54.66
N ILE A 707 -16.74 34.58 53.67
CA ILE A 707 -17.76 35.17 52.77
C ILE A 707 -19.18 34.69 53.14
N ALA A 708 -19.32 33.73 54.05
CA ALA A 708 -20.61 33.13 54.42
C ALA A 708 -21.15 33.54 55.80
N ASN A 709 -20.66 34.65 56.39
CA ASN A 709 -21.24 35.26 57.58
C ASN A 709 -21.37 36.78 57.42
#